data_AF-A0A551YS10-F1
#
_entry.id   AF-A0A551YS10-F1
#
_cell.length_a   1.000
_cell.length_b   1.000
_cell.length_c   1.000
_cell.angle_alpha   90.00
_cell.angle_beta   90.00
_cell.angle_gamma   90.00
#
_symmetry.space_group_name_H-M   'P 1'
#
loop_
_entity.id
_entity.type
_entity.pdbx_description
1 polymer ?
#
loop_
_entity_poly.entity_id
_entity_poly.type
_entity_poly.pdbx_seq_one_letter_code
_entity_poly.pdbx_strand_id
1 'polypeptide(L)'
;MPFTLQILQTSDQEAGIPAFQDILGFSAVMNALDNRYANTLKLTTGDVYISSPFFNASRDIYDNATTGNPQADQGGIADILINNELGWDVASVGNHEFSGGAGSFLNLVAPNPNWVNGQNGGVGIGPGGYPGAAFPYLANNLDYSRATLPNGLSVVANGGAPLPNTLTGSVVKDFNGEKVGIIGIVTPYLKSIADTGAIEVTTRDANGNVITGTTSVDEQVDSIIRNITPEVQALSNAGINKIVLMTHLQESRIEIALAEKMAALGLGVDLLLGGGSHQLMSSETGVPPLREDETQQNNGQLLQPFPQVYGSGDNKVVFVNSAANYRYLNQLVVTFDYKGVVSTIGDDSGPYATDIAGVDRLYDESITTLDQVKAKADQDIVNIVDGVQSFVNQQDGNIFGQTDVFLNGVRGDVRTQETNLGNLTADAQDFYAEAYLNEHNLLPGFNKLDISFTNGGSIRDHIGQFQVEQLATFNLTTLPPQANPEVGKEEGDVSQLDIANSLRFDGDLVVGTVTATGFLQLAEHMISSVETGNGRFGQIGGFNFSYDPTAPTGQRIRSLALADATGKSVQTIAENGKLVVASNTVFSVVTQGFLANGGDSYPTVIENIKRLVDFDEPDSLGKANLRPGRIQDAFAEYLSAFYNNNNGQQPFNQADTPQSEDKRIQSLGFRQDTVLDGITPLLTNINGTTGDDTFDAAVRDGKQFIGNNQLLNTGSGNDTVNVRFAVGGNNIRTASGNDTVYAGTNNRIDTGVGNDELFLGSAGGNNIVTGGTGKDNFWITENDALLPANPNIIADYKANQGDLIGFFSTSLSFGSRGTNWDYRQAGANTIIKAFGQDVAILNGINASTLTQANFIFS
;
A
#
# COMPACT_ATOMS: atom_id res chain seq x y z
N MET A 1 -45.05 -11.39 -32.64
CA MET A 1 -45.77 -12.14 -31.58
C MET A 1 -45.32 -11.56 -30.24
N PRO A 2 -46.06 -11.70 -29.14
CA PRO A 2 -45.51 -11.34 -27.83
C PRO A 2 -44.19 -12.12 -27.60
N PHE A 3 -43.17 -11.42 -27.12
CA PHE A 3 -41.83 -11.97 -26.88
C PHE A 3 -41.55 -11.93 -25.37
N THR A 4 -41.54 -13.10 -24.74
CA THR A 4 -41.19 -13.23 -23.33
C THR A 4 -39.70 -13.47 -23.19
N LEU A 5 -39.06 -12.67 -22.34
CA LEU A 5 -37.64 -12.73 -22.02
C LEU A 5 -37.47 -12.88 -20.51
N GLN A 6 -36.75 -13.91 -20.10
CA GLN A 6 -36.20 -14.04 -18.76
C GLN A 6 -34.84 -13.34 -18.73
N ILE A 7 -34.62 -12.53 -17.70
CA ILE A 7 -33.34 -11.92 -17.42
C ILE A 7 -32.88 -12.44 -16.07
N LEU A 8 -31.71 -13.08 -16.08
CA LEU A 8 -30.99 -13.45 -14.87
C LEU A 8 -29.89 -12.43 -14.65
N GLN A 9 -29.97 -11.69 -13.55
CA GLN A 9 -29.08 -10.57 -13.29
C GLN A 9 -28.53 -10.55 -11.87
N THR A 10 -27.28 -10.12 -11.74
CA THR A 10 -26.65 -9.77 -10.46
C THR A 10 -25.71 -8.56 -10.65
N SER A 11 -25.14 -8.08 -9.56
CA SER A 11 -24.13 -7.03 -9.50
C SER A 11 -23.22 -7.27 -8.30
N ASP A 12 -22.07 -6.59 -8.24
CA ASP A 12 -21.28 -6.47 -7.00
C ASP A 12 -20.92 -7.82 -6.38
N GLN A 13 -20.41 -8.72 -7.21
CA GLN A 13 -20.11 -10.09 -6.82
C GLN A 13 -18.99 -10.15 -5.78
N GLU A 14 -17.99 -9.28 -5.88
CA GLU A 14 -17.09 -8.86 -4.79
C GLU A 14 -16.62 -9.96 -3.82
N ALA A 15 -16.22 -11.15 -4.30
CA ALA A 15 -16.06 -12.35 -3.47
C ALA A 15 -15.21 -12.14 -2.19
N GLY A 16 -15.87 -11.97 -1.04
CA GLY A 16 -15.27 -11.98 0.30
C GLY A 16 -15.21 -13.38 0.92
N ILE A 17 -14.81 -13.50 2.19
CA ILE A 17 -14.79 -14.80 2.90
C ILE A 17 -16.16 -15.50 2.90
N PRO A 18 -17.30 -14.81 3.13
CA PRO A 18 -18.61 -15.48 3.04
C PRO A 18 -18.95 -16.04 1.65
N ALA A 19 -18.31 -15.54 0.59
CA ALA A 19 -18.62 -15.92 -0.79
C ALA A 19 -18.31 -17.39 -1.11
N PHE A 20 -17.45 -18.06 -0.34
CA PHE A 20 -17.17 -19.49 -0.52
C PHE A 20 -18.43 -20.36 -0.44
N GLN A 21 -19.43 -19.96 0.36
CA GLN A 21 -20.71 -20.66 0.42
C GLN A 21 -21.71 -20.09 -0.59
N ASP A 22 -21.78 -18.75 -0.67
CA ASP A 22 -22.79 -18.06 -1.48
C ASP A 22 -22.58 -18.29 -2.99
N ILE A 23 -21.34 -18.45 -3.49
CA ILE A 23 -21.05 -18.79 -4.90
C ILE A 23 -21.66 -20.15 -5.28
N LEU A 24 -21.54 -21.15 -4.39
CA LEU A 24 -22.07 -22.50 -4.63
C LEU A 24 -23.60 -22.47 -4.69
N GLY A 25 -24.20 -21.75 -3.75
CA GLY A 25 -25.64 -21.50 -3.76
C GLY A 25 -26.10 -20.71 -4.97
N PHE A 26 -25.35 -19.70 -5.39
CA PHE A 26 -25.64 -18.90 -6.58
C PHE A 26 -25.64 -19.76 -7.84
N SER A 27 -24.65 -20.65 -7.97
CA SER A 27 -24.59 -21.62 -9.07
C SER A 27 -25.78 -22.58 -9.06
N ALA A 28 -26.18 -23.10 -7.90
CA ALA A 28 -27.37 -23.94 -7.77
C ALA A 28 -28.66 -23.17 -8.16
N VAL A 29 -28.83 -21.95 -7.66
CA VAL A 29 -29.95 -21.08 -8.04
C VAL A 29 -29.95 -20.83 -9.56
N MET A 30 -28.81 -20.47 -10.15
CA MET A 30 -28.66 -20.31 -11.61
C MET A 30 -29.14 -21.57 -12.36
N ASN A 31 -28.67 -22.75 -11.96
CA ASN A 31 -29.07 -24.02 -12.58
C ASN A 31 -30.58 -24.29 -12.50
N ALA A 32 -31.23 -23.91 -11.40
CA ALA A 32 -32.68 -24.07 -11.23
C ALA A 32 -33.51 -23.08 -12.06
N LEU A 33 -32.95 -21.90 -12.40
CA LEU A 33 -33.66 -20.83 -13.09
C LEU A 33 -33.40 -20.79 -14.59
N ASP A 34 -32.19 -21.13 -15.06
CA ASP A 34 -31.70 -20.86 -16.42
C ASP A 34 -32.62 -21.42 -17.54
N ASN A 35 -33.13 -22.63 -17.32
CA ASN A 35 -33.93 -23.35 -18.32
C ASN A 35 -35.45 -23.18 -18.15
N ARG A 36 -35.92 -22.24 -17.31
CA ARG A 36 -37.36 -22.03 -17.07
C ARG A 36 -38.08 -21.40 -18.26
N TYR A 37 -37.38 -20.55 -19.02
CA TYR A 37 -37.92 -19.86 -20.18
C TYR A 37 -37.09 -20.13 -21.43
N ALA A 38 -37.74 -20.09 -22.59
CA ALA A 38 -37.08 -20.36 -23.87
C ALA A 38 -36.07 -19.28 -24.27
N ASN A 39 -36.27 -18.04 -23.82
CA ASN A 39 -35.38 -16.92 -24.08
C ASN A 39 -34.86 -16.42 -22.73
N THR A 40 -33.62 -16.78 -22.41
CA THR A 40 -32.92 -16.35 -21.19
C THR A 40 -31.71 -15.49 -21.56
N LEU A 41 -31.61 -14.32 -20.93
CA LEU A 41 -30.50 -13.40 -21.04
C LEU A 41 -29.80 -13.30 -19.67
N LYS A 42 -28.50 -13.59 -19.60
CA LYS A 42 -27.72 -13.59 -18.36
C LYS A 42 -26.79 -12.39 -18.33
N LEU A 43 -26.93 -11.51 -17.34
CA LEU A 43 -26.20 -10.24 -17.26
C LEU A 43 -25.59 -10.02 -15.87
N THR A 44 -24.36 -9.52 -15.79
CA THR A 44 -23.77 -9.05 -14.52
C THR A 44 -23.37 -7.58 -14.61
N THR A 45 -23.84 -6.75 -13.68
CA THR A 45 -23.70 -5.29 -13.75
C THR A 45 -22.48 -4.77 -12.97
N GLY A 46 -21.29 -5.25 -13.31
CA GLY A 46 -20.00 -4.76 -12.79
C GLY A 46 -19.63 -5.21 -11.38
N ASP A 47 -18.38 -4.95 -11.01
CA ASP A 47 -17.73 -5.43 -9.78
C ASP A 47 -17.82 -6.97 -9.65
N VAL A 48 -17.48 -7.63 -10.76
CA VAL A 48 -17.41 -9.09 -10.88
C VAL A 48 -16.41 -9.69 -9.87
N TYR A 49 -15.43 -8.89 -9.46
CA TYR A 49 -14.44 -9.19 -8.43
C TYR A 49 -14.03 -7.91 -7.70
N ILE A 50 -13.43 -8.08 -6.52
CA ILE A 50 -12.76 -7.03 -5.74
C ILE A 50 -11.47 -7.59 -5.18
N SER A 51 -10.44 -6.76 -4.96
CA SER A 51 -9.28 -7.20 -4.18
C SER A 51 -9.73 -7.66 -2.79
N SER A 52 -9.72 -8.97 -2.56
CA SER A 52 -10.13 -9.67 -1.34
C SER A 52 -9.18 -10.86 -1.11
N PRO A 53 -9.29 -11.59 0.02
CA PRO A 53 -8.57 -12.85 0.15
C PRO A 53 -8.85 -13.84 -0.97
N PHE A 54 -10.08 -13.90 -1.49
CA PHE A 54 -10.44 -14.75 -2.62
C PHE A 54 -9.67 -14.35 -3.90
N PHE A 55 -9.75 -13.07 -4.26
CA PHE A 55 -9.05 -12.51 -5.42
C PHE A 55 -7.53 -12.67 -5.30
N ASN A 56 -6.97 -12.42 -4.11
CA ASN A 56 -5.54 -12.51 -3.85
C ASN A 56 -5.06 -13.96 -3.83
N ALA A 57 -5.83 -14.90 -3.29
CA ALA A 57 -5.52 -16.32 -3.31
C ALA A 57 -5.38 -16.83 -4.75
N SER A 58 -6.21 -16.34 -5.67
CA SER A 58 -6.09 -16.66 -7.08
C SER A 58 -4.70 -16.35 -7.67
N ARG A 59 -3.99 -15.33 -7.18
CA ARG A 59 -2.63 -15.02 -7.66
C ARG A 59 -1.64 -16.16 -7.40
N ASP A 60 -1.82 -16.85 -6.28
CA ASP A 60 -0.87 -17.85 -5.79
C ASP A 60 -1.32 -19.28 -6.16
N ILE A 61 -2.60 -19.45 -6.52
CA ILE A 61 -3.19 -20.72 -6.97
C ILE A 61 -2.90 -21.00 -8.45
N TYR A 62 -2.79 -19.97 -9.29
CA TYR A 62 -2.54 -20.09 -10.73
C TYR A 62 -1.14 -19.60 -11.08
N ASP A 63 -0.43 -20.39 -11.89
CA ASP A 63 0.98 -20.14 -12.21
C ASP A 63 1.16 -19.53 -13.60
N ASN A 64 2.10 -18.59 -13.74
CA ASN A 64 2.59 -18.17 -15.05
C ASN A 64 3.79 -19.02 -15.48
N ALA A 65 3.55 -19.98 -16.37
CA ALA A 65 4.52 -20.95 -16.86
C ALA A 65 5.77 -20.34 -17.50
N THR A 66 5.73 -19.06 -17.95
CA THR A 66 6.85 -18.43 -18.67
C THR A 66 7.87 -17.72 -17.80
N THR A 67 7.57 -17.42 -16.53
CA THR A 67 8.49 -16.70 -15.65
C THR A 67 9.24 -17.63 -14.70
N GLY A 68 8.84 -18.90 -14.57
CA GLY A 68 9.36 -19.78 -13.51
C GLY A 68 9.16 -19.19 -12.11
N ASN A 69 8.25 -18.21 -12.00
CA ASN A 69 8.03 -17.39 -10.84
C ASN A 69 6.57 -17.57 -10.42
N PRO A 70 6.28 -18.26 -9.30
CA PRO A 70 4.92 -18.42 -8.75
C PRO A 70 4.31 -17.10 -8.21
N GLN A 71 4.77 -15.95 -8.71
CA GLN A 71 4.40 -14.60 -8.29
C GLN A 71 4.22 -13.68 -9.52
N ALA A 72 3.60 -14.18 -10.59
CA ALA A 72 3.05 -13.28 -11.60
C ALA A 72 1.82 -12.61 -10.97
N ASP A 73 1.95 -11.34 -10.59
CA ASP A 73 0.99 -10.55 -9.79
C ASP A 73 -0.41 -10.37 -10.44
N GLN A 74 -1.13 -11.46 -10.70
CA GLN A 74 -2.50 -11.45 -11.20
C GLN A 74 -3.45 -12.18 -10.23
N GLY A 75 -4.14 -11.41 -9.39
CA GLY A 75 -5.35 -11.90 -8.72
C GLY A 75 -6.56 -11.91 -9.66
N GLY A 76 -7.63 -12.60 -9.27
CA GLY A 76 -8.93 -12.57 -9.96
C GLY A 76 -9.18 -13.62 -11.04
N ILE A 77 -8.23 -14.52 -11.31
CA ILE A 77 -8.41 -15.60 -12.31
C ILE A 77 -9.55 -16.54 -11.88
N ALA A 78 -9.59 -16.94 -10.61
CA ALA A 78 -10.69 -17.76 -10.07
C ALA A 78 -12.06 -17.08 -10.28
N ASP A 79 -12.15 -15.78 -10.01
CA ASP A 79 -13.38 -15.00 -10.19
C ASP A 79 -13.86 -15.05 -11.66
N ILE A 80 -12.96 -14.82 -12.62
CA ILE A 80 -13.34 -14.90 -14.05
C ILE A 80 -13.71 -16.33 -14.46
N LEU A 81 -13.00 -17.36 -13.99
CA LEU A 81 -13.34 -18.74 -14.30
C LEU A 81 -14.72 -19.12 -13.76
N ILE A 82 -15.05 -18.75 -12.52
CA ILE A 82 -16.39 -18.96 -11.94
C ILE A 82 -17.45 -18.26 -12.79
N ASN A 83 -17.19 -17.01 -13.18
CA ASN A 83 -18.12 -16.23 -13.99
C ASN A 83 -18.25 -16.73 -15.44
N ASN A 84 -17.21 -17.36 -15.99
CA ASN A 84 -17.30 -18.08 -17.26
C ASN A 84 -18.25 -19.28 -17.15
N GLU A 85 -18.14 -20.07 -16.08
CA GLU A 85 -19.01 -21.23 -15.85
C GLU A 85 -20.45 -20.84 -15.53
N LEU A 86 -20.69 -19.69 -14.88
CA LEU A 86 -22.05 -19.13 -14.73
C LEU A 86 -22.69 -18.78 -16.08
N GLY A 87 -21.88 -18.63 -17.13
CA GLY A 87 -22.33 -18.49 -18.51
C GLY A 87 -22.93 -17.12 -18.83
N TRP A 88 -22.38 -16.05 -18.26
CA TRP A 88 -22.84 -14.69 -18.56
C TRP A 88 -22.80 -14.38 -20.06
N ASP A 89 -23.82 -13.71 -20.56
CA ASP A 89 -23.81 -13.20 -21.93
C ASP A 89 -22.96 -11.94 -22.05
N VAL A 90 -22.98 -11.12 -21.00
CA VAL A 90 -22.41 -9.79 -20.95
C VAL A 90 -22.12 -9.41 -19.49
N ALA A 91 -20.99 -8.74 -19.27
CA ALA A 91 -20.72 -7.98 -18.05
C ALA A 91 -20.65 -6.47 -18.37
N SER A 92 -21.09 -5.58 -17.48
CA SER A 92 -20.68 -4.17 -17.53
C SER A 92 -19.43 -3.94 -16.71
N VAL A 93 -18.69 -2.87 -17.01
CA VAL A 93 -17.56 -2.44 -16.18
C VAL A 93 -18.07 -1.71 -14.93
N GLY A 94 -17.57 -2.08 -13.75
CA GLY A 94 -17.67 -1.37 -12.49
C GLY A 94 -16.32 -0.77 -12.07
N ASN A 95 -16.22 -0.30 -10.83
CA ASN A 95 -14.99 0.29 -10.30
C ASN A 95 -13.98 -0.75 -9.84
N HIS A 96 -14.44 -1.88 -9.30
CA HIS A 96 -13.58 -2.92 -8.76
C HIS A 96 -12.98 -3.84 -9.82
N GLU A 97 -13.42 -3.76 -11.07
CA GLU A 97 -12.64 -4.26 -12.21
C GLU A 97 -11.20 -3.73 -12.19
N PHE A 98 -10.99 -2.51 -11.67
CA PHE A 98 -9.69 -1.84 -11.56
C PHE A 98 -9.03 -2.00 -10.18
N SER A 99 -9.42 -2.99 -9.37
CA SER A 99 -8.84 -3.17 -8.03
C SER A 99 -7.33 -3.48 -8.05
N GLY A 100 -6.85 -4.13 -9.11
CA GLY A 100 -5.41 -4.30 -9.42
C GLY A 100 -4.87 -3.28 -10.43
N GLY A 101 -5.59 -2.20 -10.69
CA GLY A 101 -5.32 -1.21 -11.74
C GLY A 101 -5.71 -1.66 -13.15
N ALA A 102 -5.63 -0.74 -14.11
CA ALA A 102 -6.04 -0.99 -15.50
C ALA A 102 -5.30 -2.14 -16.18
N GLY A 103 -4.01 -2.34 -15.87
CA GLY A 103 -3.26 -3.48 -16.41
C GLY A 103 -3.84 -4.83 -15.97
N SER A 104 -4.18 -4.96 -14.69
CA SER A 104 -4.82 -6.15 -14.12
C SER A 104 -6.18 -6.42 -14.76
N PHE A 105 -7.03 -5.40 -14.90
CA PHE A 105 -8.31 -5.53 -15.59
C PHE A 105 -8.15 -6.09 -17.01
N LEU A 106 -7.31 -5.45 -17.83
CA LEU A 106 -7.11 -5.86 -19.21
C LEU A 106 -6.53 -7.28 -19.32
N ASN A 107 -5.63 -7.66 -18.41
CA ASN A 107 -5.06 -9.01 -18.38
C ASN A 107 -6.07 -10.09 -17.94
N LEU A 108 -7.03 -9.77 -17.05
CA LEU A 108 -8.10 -10.69 -16.69
C LEU A 108 -9.09 -10.91 -17.84
N VAL A 109 -9.40 -9.87 -18.61
CA VAL A 109 -10.27 -10.02 -19.78
C VAL A 109 -9.55 -10.76 -20.91
N ALA A 110 -8.23 -10.61 -21.04
CA ALA A 110 -7.47 -11.24 -22.11
C ALA A 110 -7.21 -12.74 -21.87
N PRO A 111 -7.20 -13.57 -22.92
CA PRO A 111 -6.69 -14.93 -22.81
C PRO A 111 -5.18 -14.92 -22.62
N ASN A 112 -4.65 -15.84 -21.81
CA ASN A 112 -3.22 -15.97 -21.58
C ASN A 112 -2.78 -17.44 -21.59
N PRO A 113 -2.13 -17.92 -22.66
CA PRO A 113 -1.72 -19.32 -22.77
C PRO A 113 -0.63 -19.73 -21.77
N ASN A 114 0.00 -18.76 -21.11
CA ASN A 114 1.06 -19.02 -20.14
C ASN A 114 0.52 -19.16 -18.72
N TRP A 115 -0.71 -18.76 -18.45
CA TRP A 115 -1.35 -19.03 -17.16
C TRP A 115 -1.94 -20.42 -17.16
N VAL A 116 -1.56 -21.23 -16.18
CA VAL A 116 -1.95 -22.63 -16.04
C VAL A 116 -2.42 -22.91 -14.62
N ASN A 117 -3.05 -24.08 -14.43
CA ASN A 117 -3.31 -24.60 -13.09
C ASN A 117 -1.98 -24.71 -12.33
N GLY A 118 -1.87 -23.96 -11.22
CA GLY A 118 -0.66 -23.94 -10.42
C GLY A 118 -0.55 -25.13 -9.47
N GLN A 119 0.61 -25.27 -8.84
CA GLN A 119 0.88 -26.38 -7.90
C GLN A 119 0.02 -26.33 -6.63
N ASN A 120 -0.55 -25.16 -6.31
CA ASN A 120 -1.39 -24.93 -5.12
C ASN A 120 -2.87 -25.28 -5.33
N GLY A 121 -3.18 -26.17 -6.28
CA GLY A 121 -4.53 -26.70 -6.47
C GLY A 121 -5.40 -25.89 -7.44
N GLY A 122 -4.81 -25.12 -8.36
CA GLY A 122 -5.57 -24.42 -9.40
C GLY A 122 -6.33 -25.38 -10.30
N VAL A 123 -7.56 -25.01 -10.67
CA VAL A 123 -8.46 -25.78 -11.55
C VAL A 123 -9.24 -24.83 -12.46
N GLY A 124 -9.88 -25.35 -13.51
CA GLY A 124 -10.63 -24.53 -14.47
C GLY A 124 -9.78 -23.96 -15.63
N ILE A 125 -8.44 -24.11 -15.60
CA ILE A 125 -7.60 -23.83 -16.76
C ILE A 125 -7.31 -25.12 -17.54
N GLY A 126 -7.68 -25.14 -18.83
CA GLY A 126 -7.39 -26.24 -19.75
C GLY A 126 -5.95 -26.21 -20.32
N PRO A 127 -5.58 -27.19 -21.16
CA PRO A 127 -4.23 -27.26 -21.76
C PRO A 127 -3.82 -26.06 -22.63
N GLY A 128 -4.78 -25.23 -23.03
CA GLY A 128 -4.55 -24.00 -23.80
C GLY A 128 -4.19 -22.77 -22.96
N GLY A 129 -4.12 -22.92 -21.63
CA GLY A 129 -3.92 -21.84 -20.67
C GLY A 129 -5.21 -21.05 -20.37
N TYR A 130 -5.07 -19.99 -19.60
CA TYR A 130 -6.19 -19.16 -19.15
C TYR A 130 -7.00 -18.63 -20.34
N PRO A 131 -8.32 -18.89 -20.39
CA PRO A 131 -9.14 -18.56 -21.57
C PRO A 131 -9.54 -17.08 -21.67
N GLY A 132 -9.27 -16.27 -20.62
CA GLY A 132 -9.81 -14.92 -20.50
C GLY A 132 -11.29 -14.92 -20.14
N ALA A 133 -11.95 -13.77 -20.30
CA ALA A 133 -13.39 -13.66 -20.07
C ALA A 133 -14.18 -14.26 -21.24
N ALA A 134 -15.09 -15.19 -20.94
CA ALA A 134 -15.99 -15.82 -21.91
C ALA A 134 -17.10 -14.86 -22.41
N PHE A 135 -17.17 -13.67 -21.84
CA PHE A 135 -18.15 -12.62 -22.10
C PHE A 135 -17.45 -11.28 -22.42
N PRO A 136 -18.12 -10.38 -23.16
CA PRO A 136 -17.64 -9.01 -23.35
C PRO A 136 -17.87 -8.16 -22.09
N TYR A 137 -16.99 -7.19 -21.88
CA TYR A 137 -17.22 -6.10 -20.92
C TYR A 137 -17.77 -4.85 -21.63
N LEU A 138 -18.86 -4.28 -21.09
CA LEU A 138 -19.51 -3.10 -21.64
C LEU A 138 -19.26 -1.83 -20.83
N ALA A 139 -18.81 -0.77 -21.51
CA ALA A 139 -18.85 0.59 -20.99
C ALA A 139 -18.82 1.62 -22.14
N ASN A 140 -19.98 2.22 -22.45
CA ASN A 140 -20.15 3.19 -23.53
C ASN A 140 -19.43 4.53 -23.27
N ASN A 141 -19.06 4.78 -22.01
CA ASN A 141 -18.33 5.96 -21.58
C ASN A 141 -16.85 5.72 -21.26
N LEU A 142 -16.26 4.59 -21.68
CA LEU A 142 -14.82 4.36 -21.58
C LEU A 142 -14.16 4.39 -22.97
N ASP A 143 -13.05 5.11 -23.06
CA ASP A 143 -12.18 5.16 -24.22
C ASP A 143 -10.85 4.46 -23.92
N TYR A 144 -10.63 3.36 -24.64
CA TYR A 144 -9.47 2.48 -24.52
C TYR A 144 -8.35 2.81 -25.51
N SER A 145 -8.49 3.84 -26.36
CA SER A 145 -7.57 4.15 -27.47
C SER A 145 -6.12 4.43 -27.05
N ARG A 146 -5.92 4.82 -25.78
CA ARG A 146 -4.61 5.08 -25.18
C ARG A 146 -4.09 3.93 -24.31
N ALA A 147 -4.90 2.90 -24.08
CA ALA A 147 -4.51 1.74 -23.28
C ALA A 147 -3.62 0.79 -24.11
N THR A 148 -2.69 0.12 -23.44
CA THR A 148 -1.93 -0.97 -24.04
C THR A 148 -2.71 -2.26 -23.81
N LEU A 149 -3.23 -2.87 -24.87
CA LEU A 149 -4.04 -4.09 -24.79
C LEU A 149 -3.14 -5.34 -24.79
N PRO A 150 -3.36 -6.31 -23.90
CA PRO A 150 -2.72 -7.62 -23.96
C PRO A 150 -3.11 -8.38 -25.23
N ASN A 151 -2.28 -9.36 -25.61
CA ASN A 151 -2.57 -10.21 -26.77
C ASN A 151 -3.90 -10.95 -26.59
N GLY A 152 -4.73 -10.96 -27.62
CA GLY A 152 -6.02 -11.65 -27.61
C GLY A 152 -7.19 -10.84 -27.07
N LEU A 153 -6.95 -9.68 -26.45
CA LEU A 153 -7.98 -8.70 -26.11
C LEU A 153 -8.22 -7.75 -27.28
N SER A 154 -9.49 -7.46 -27.59
CA SER A 154 -9.84 -6.49 -28.64
C SER A 154 -10.94 -5.54 -28.20
N VAL A 155 -10.79 -4.26 -28.55
CA VAL A 155 -11.89 -3.29 -28.50
C VAL A 155 -12.66 -3.43 -29.81
N VAL A 156 -13.94 -3.78 -29.74
CA VAL A 156 -14.81 -3.99 -30.91
C VAL A 156 -15.86 -2.90 -31.03
N ALA A 157 -16.47 -2.80 -32.21
CA ALA A 157 -17.52 -1.81 -32.45
C ALA A 157 -18.80 -2.13 -31.66
N ASN A 158 -19.48 -1.07 -31.25
CA ASN A 158 -20.81 -1.12 -30.65
C ASN A 158 -21.84 -1.83 -31.55
N GLY A 159 -22.83 -2.46 -30.93
CA GLY A 159 -23.97 -3.09 -31.61
C GLY A 159 -23.67 -4.42 -32.30
N GLY A 160 -22.48 -4.99 -32.09
CA GLY A 160 -22.11 -6.34 -32.53
C GLY A 160 -22.73 -7.45 -31.67
N ALA A 161 -22.54 -8.72 -32.05
CA ALA A 161 -22.89 -9.84 -31.18
C ALA A 161 -21.96 -9.87 -29.93
N PRO A 162 -22.41 -10.41 -28.78
CA PRO A 162 -21.51 -10.67 -27.65
C PRO A 162 -20.36 -11.59 -28.06
N LEU A 163 -19.13 -11.20 -27.73
CA LEU A 163 -17.92 -11.96 -28.05
C LEU A 163 -17.01 -12.07 -26.81
N PRO A 164 -16.41 -13.24 -26.54
CA PRO A 164 -15.46 -13.40 -25.45
C PRO A 164 -14.22 -12.51 -25.69
N ASN A 165 -13.52 -12.15 -24.62
CA ASN A 165 -12.26 -11.40 -24.69
C ASN A 165 -12.37 -10.07 -25.45
N THR A 166 -13.51 -9.37 -25.30
CA THR A 166 -13.72 -8.07 -25.96
C THR A 166 -14.22 -6.97 -25.03
N LEU A 167 -13.87 -5.73 -25.41
CA LEU A 167 -14.36 -4.49 -24.80
C LEU A 167 -15.21 -3.74 -25.83
N THR A 168 -16.39 -3.27 -25.44
CA THR A 168 -17.26 -2.46 -26.32
C THR A 168 -18.21 -1.60 -25.48
N GLY A 169 -18.95 -0.68 -26.08
CA GLY A 169 -19.99 0.10 -25.39
C GLY A 169 -21.36 -0.58 -25.38
N SER A 170 -21.63 -1.45 -26.36
CA SER A 170 -22.90 -2.15 -26.52
C SER A 170 -22.78 -3.42 -27.36
N VAL A 171 -23.76 -4.31 -27.21
CA VAL A 171 -23.94 -5.53 -28.02
C VAL A 171 -25.40 -5.77 -28.36
N VAL A 172 -25.66 -6.70 -29.27
CA VAL A 172 -27.00 -7.15 -29.69
C VAL A 172 -27.06 -8.67 -29.63
N LYS A 173 -27.97 -9.20 -28.80
CA LYS A 173 -28.25 -10.65 -28.74
C LYS A 173 -29.52 -10.97 -29.53
N ASP A 174 -29.46 -12.03 -30.33
CA ASP A 174 -30.54 -12.49 -31.20
C ASP A 174 -31.20 -13.76 -30.61
N PHE A 175 -32.50 -13.68 -30.37
CA PHE A 175 -33.35 -14.77 -29.90
C PHE A 175 -34.29 -15.21 -31.03
N ASN A 176 -33.77 -16.01 -31.97
CA ASN A 176 -34.53 -16.56 -33.10
C ASN A 176 -35.26 -15.48 -33.94
N GLY A 177 -34.62 -14.34 -34.17
CA GLY A 177 -35.12 -13.20 -34.94
C GLY A 177 -35.56 -12.01 -34.11
N GLU A 178 -35.77 -12.18 -32.80
CA GLU A 178 -36.02 -11.07 -31.87
C GLU A 178 -34.68 -10.56 -31.30
N LYS A 179 -34.32 -9.32 -31.62
CA LYS A 179 -33.05 -8.72 -31.21
C LYS A 179 -33.21 -7.87 -29.96
N VAL A 180 -32.29 -8.01 -29.02
CA VAL A 180 -32.19 -7.22 -27.80
C VAL A 180 -30.86 -6.48 -27.80
N GLY A 181 -30.90 -5.16 -27.72
CA GLY A 181 -29.73 -4.31 -27.59
C GLY A 181 -29.35 -4.12 -26.12
N ILE A 182 -28.07 -4.18 -25.80
CA ILE A 182 -27.56 -4.12 -24.43
C ILE A 182 -26.44 -3.08 -24.39
N ILE A 183 -26.57 -2.06 -23.55
CA ILE A 183 -25.62 -0.96 -23.40
C ILE A 183 -25.07 -1.01 -21.98
N GLY A 184 -23.76 -0.85 -21.80
CA GLY A 184 -23.15 -0.70 -20.47
C GLY A 184 -22.70 0.73 -20.21
N ILE A 185 -22.76 1.18 -18.96
CA ILE A 185 -22.15 2.44 -18.52
C ILE A 185 -21.65 2.32 -17.08
N VAL A 186 -20.46 2.86 -16.85
CA VAL A 186 -19.85 2.94 -15.50
C VAL A 186 -19.97 4.36 -14.95
N THR A 187 -19.85 4.53 -13.64
CA THR A 187 -19.94 5.84 -13.00
C THR A 187 -19.07 6.90 -13.69
N PRO A 188 -19.63 8.08 -14.04
CA PRO A 188 -18.89 9.15 -14.73
C PRO A 188 -17.66 9.69 -13.98
N TYR A 189 -17.60 9.45 -12.66
CA TYR A 189 -16.48 9.87 -11.81
C TYR A 189 -15.52 8.72 -11.47
N LEU A 190 -15.52 7.63 -12.25
CA LEU A 190 -14.67 6.44 -12.01
C LEU A 190 -13.20 6.77 -11.70
N LYS A 191 -12.61 7.74 -12.40
CA LYS A 191 -11.21 8.18 -12.17
C LYS A 191 -10.90 8.69 -10.76
N SER A 192 -11.92 9.07 -9.97
CA SER A 192 -11.70 9.46 -8.57
C SER A 192 -11.74 8.29 -7.59
N ILE A 193 -12.19 7.11 -8.03
CA ILE A 193 -12.41 5.94 -7.16
C ILE A 193 -11.66 4.67 -7.62
N ALA A 194 -11.08 4.69 -8.82
CA ALA A 194 -10.39 3.56 -9.43
C ALA A 194 -9.14 4.01 -10.20
N ASP A 195 -8.13 3.13 -10.27
CA ASP A 195 -6.96 3.32 -11.13
C ASP A 195 -7.25 2.82 -12.56
N THR A 196 -7.80 3.72 -13.38
CA THR A 196 -8.10 3.44 -14.79
C THR A 196 -6.89 3.60 -15.71
N GLY A 197 -5.72 3.99 -15.19
CA GLY A 197 -4.52 4.25 -15.99
C GLY A 197 -4.79 5.14 -17.21
N ALA A 198 -4.45 4.63 -18.40
CA ALA A 198 -4.64 5.35 -19.66
C ALA A 198 -6.07 5.27 -20.23
N ILE A 199 -6.98 4.52 -19.61
CA ILE A 199 -8.39 4.42 -20.02
C ILE A 199 -9.09 5.71 -19.58
N GLU A 200 -9.72 6.40 -20.52
CA GLU A 200 -10.38 7.68 -20.31
C GLU A 200 -11.88 7.50 -20.11
N VAL A 201 -12.44 8.14 -19.07
CA VAL A 201 -13.89 8.29 -18.95
C VAL A 201 -14.32 9.42 -19.87
N THR A 202 -15.30 9.22 -20.75
CA THR A 202 -15.71 10.20 -21.78
C THR A 202 -16.93 11.02 -21.39
N THR A 203 -17.66 10.65 -20.33
CA THR A 203 -18.81 11.43 -19.83
C THR A 203 -18.37 12.82 -19.36
N ARG A 204 -19.05 13.87 -19.85
CA ARG A 204 -18.79 15.27 -19.50
C ARG A 204 -20.10 16.01 -19.24
N ASP A 205 -20.03 17.05 -18.41
CA ASP A 205 -21.13 17.99 -18.18
C ASP A 205 -21.48 18.78 -19.46
N ALA A 206 -22.54 19.59 -19.43
CA ALA A 206 -22.96 20.39 -20.58
C ALA A 206 -21.89 21.37 -21.11
N ASN A 207 -20.89 21.72 -20.29
CA ASN A 207 -19.81 22.64 -20.61
C ASN A 207 -18.50 21.92 -20.99
N GLY A 208 -18.48 20.59 -21.00
CA GLY A 208 -17.29 19.79 -21.30
C GLY A 208 -16.39 19.51 -20.09
N ASN A 209 -16.83 19.78 -18.86
CA ASN A 209 -16.07 19.48 -17.64
C ASN A 209 -16.22 18.01 -17.23
N VAL A 210 -15.23 17.53 -16.48
CA VAL A 210 -15.22 16.19 -15.87
C VAL A 210 -16.26 16.10 -14.76
N ILE A 211 -16.99 14.98 -14.70
CA ILE A 211 -17.95 14.69 -13.63
C ILE A 211 -17.19 14.18 -12.39
N THR A 212 -17.61 14.63 -11.20
CA THR A 212 -17.03 14.21 -9.91
C THR A 212 -18.12 13.66 -9.00
N GLY A 213 -17.76 12.97 -7.91
CA GLY A 213 -18.72 12.53 -6.90
C GLY A 213 -19.48 13.67 -6.20
N THR A 214 -19.04 14.92 -6.35
CA THR A 214 -19.73 16.12 -5.81
C THR A 214 -20.68 16.78 -6.82
N THR A 215 -20.67 16.34 -8.08
CA THR A 215 -21.59 16.83 -9.10
C THR A 215 -23.04 16.45 -8.72
N SER A 216 -24.00 17.36 -8.88
CA SER A 216 -25.39 17.09 -8.53
C SER A 216 -25.95 15.91 -9.33
N VAL A 217 -26.86 15.14 -8.73
CA VAL A 217 -27.51 13.98 -9.38
C VAL A 217 -28.09 14.37 -10.73
N ASP A 218 -28.82 15.49 -10.80
CA ASP A 218 -29.43 15.95 -12.04
C ASP A 218 -28.42 16.15 -13.18
N GLU A 219 -27.26 16.77 -12.89
CA GLU A 219 -26.22 17.00 -13.91
C GLU A 219 -25.51 15.69 -14.28
N GLN A 220 -25.30 14.78 -13.31
CA GLN A 220 -24.77 13.44 -13.60
C GLN A 220 -25.70 12.67 -14.53
N VAL A 221 -27.00 12.65 -14.22
CA VAL A 221 -28.04 12.02 -15.05
C VAL A 221 -28.08 12.65 -16.45
N ASP A 222 -28.02 13.97 -16.56
CA ASP A 222 -28.01 14.66 -17.86
C ASP A 222 -26.79 14.34 -18.72
N SER A 223 -25.64 14.19 -18.06
CA SER A 223 -24.41 13.81 -18.71
C SER A 223 -24.44 12.37 -19.18
N ILE A 224 -25.02 11.46 -18.38
CA ILE A 224 -25.24 10.05 -18.74
C ILE A 224 -26.20 9.95 -19.93
N ILE A 225 -27.36 10.61 -19.88
CA ILE A 225 -28.34 10.61 -20.98
C ILE A 225 -27.69 11.10 -22.27
N ARG A 226 -26.95 12.22 -22.21
CA ARG A 226 -26.24 12.76 -23.38
C ARG A 226 -25.23 11.76 -23.95
N ASN A 227 -24.54 11.01 -23.09
CA ASN A 227 -23.55 10.02 -23.51
C ASN A 227 -24.19 8.79 -24.17
N ILE A 228 -25.27 8.23 -23.60
CA ILE A 228 -25.88 6.99 -24.13
C ILE A 228 -26.84 7.24 -25.31
N THR A 229 -27.41 8.43 -25.45
CA THR A 229 -28.43 8.75 -26.47
C THR A 229 -27.99 8.36 -27.90
N PRO A 230 -26.76 8.67 -28.36
CA PRO A 230 -26.32 8.28 -29.71
C PRO A 230 -26.37 6.77 -29.95
N GLU A 231 -26.00 5.97 -28.95
CA GLU A 231 -26.01 4.51 -29.04
C GLU A 231 -27.45 3.95 -29.04
N VAL A 232 -28.31 4.47 -28.16
CA VAL A 232 -29.74 4.11 -28.15
C VAL A 232 -30.40 4.40 -29.51
N GLN A 233 -30.07 5.55 -30.11
CA GLN A 233 -30.54 5.91 -31.45
C GLN A 233 -29.96 5.02 -32.54
N ALA A 234 -28.68 4.63 -32.44
CA ALA A 234 -28.04 3.73 -33.41
C ALA A 234 -28.72 2.35 -33.42
N LEU A 235 -28.97 1.77 -32.24
CA LEU A 235 -29.69 0.50 -32.09
C LEU A 235 -31.14 0.61 -32.62
N SER A 236 -31.85 1.68 -32.25
CA SER A 236 -33.21 1.93 -32.74
C SER A 236 -33.26 2.05 -34.26
N ASN A 237 -32.32 2.78 -34.87
CA ASN A 237 -32.21 2.94 -36.33
C ASN A 237 -31.85 1.63 -37.03
N ALA A 238 -31.19 0.69 -36.33
CA ALA A 238 -30.95 -0.67 -36.81
C ALA A 238 -32.18 -1.60 -36.68
N GLY A 239 -33.32 -1.07 -36.23
CA GLY A 239 -34.57 -1.81 -36.06
C GLY A 239 -34.67 -2.59 -34.75
N ILE A 240 -33.81 -2.31 -33.77
CA ILE A 240 -33.83 -2.94 -32.45
C ILE A 240 -34.75 -2.12 -31.57
N ASN A 241 -35.80 -2.75 -31.06
CA ASN A 241 -36.85 -2.08 -30.27
C ASN A 241 -36.96 -2.60 -28.84
N LYS A 242 -35.95 -3.34 -28.38
CA LYS A 242 -35.84 -3.86 -27.01
C LYS A 242 -34.44 -3.52 -26.52
N ILE A 243 -34.32 -2.55 -25.61
CA ILE A 243 -33.02 -2.01 -25.17
C ILE A 243 -32.89 -2.12 -23.66
N VAL A 244 -31.77 -2.72 -23.23
CA VAL A 244 -31.35 -2.87 -21.85
C VAL A 244 -30.17 -1.94 -21.59
N LEU A 245 -30.24 -1.14 -20.54
CA LEU A 245 -29.12 -0.35 -20.02
C LEU A 245 -28.63 -0.99 -18.71
N MET A 246 -27.39 -1.45 -18.73
CA MET A 246 -26.64 -1.94 -17.57
C MET A 246 -25.82 -0.78 -17.00
N THR A 247 -25.99 -0.49 -15.71
CA THR A 247 -25.32 0.63 -15.05
C THR A 247 -24.56 0.16 -13.82
N HIS A 248 -23.41 0.80 -13.57
CA HIS A 248 -22.65 0.64 -12.33
C HIS A 248 -22.30 2.02 -11.77
N LEU A 249 -23.27 2.69 -11.12
CA LEU A 249 -23.21 4.14 -10.80
C LEU A 249 -22.87 4.45 -9.34
N GLN A 250 -22.61 3.44 -8.50
CA GLN A 250 -22.30 3.55 -7.06
C GLN A 250 -23.48 3.99 -6.18
N GLU A 251 -24.41 4.77 -6.71
CA GLU A 251 -25.50 5.36 -5.94
C GLU A 251 -26.85 5.11 -6.63
N SER A 252 -27.71 4.33 -5.99
CA SER A 252 -29.00 3.96 -6.56
C SER A 252 -29.93 5.15 -6.82
N ARG A 253 -29.79 6.24 -6.05
CA ARG A 253 -30.54 7.49 -6.30
C ARG A 253 -30.27 8.07 -7.70
N ILE A 254 -29.08 7.83 -8.27
CA ILE A 254 -28.74 8.26 -9.63
C ILE A 254 -29.46 7.37 -10.65
N GLU A 255 -29.50 6.06 -10.41
CA GLU A 255 -30.19 5.10 -11.28
C GLU A 255 -31.71 5.33 -11.29
N ILE A 256 -32.30 5.61 -10.13
CA ILE A 256 -33.72 5.98 -9.99
C ILE A 256 -34.01 7.26 -10.79
N ALA A 257 -33.23 8.32 -10.58
CA ALA A 257 -33.39 9.58 -11.31
C ALA A 257 -33.15 9.42 -12.83
N LEU A 258 -32.24 8.52 -13.21
CA LEU A 258 -31.99 8.17 -14.61
C LEU A 258 -33.18 7.44 -15.22
N ALA A 259 -33.77 6.45 -14.55
CA ALA A 259 -34.97 5.75 -15.01
C ALA A 259 -36.15 6.71 -15.21
N GLU A 260 -36.39 7.60 -14.24
CA GLU A 260 -37.42 8.64 -14.32
C GLU A 260 -37.21 9.54 -15.54
N LYS A 261 -35.97 10.02 -15.74
CA LYS A 261 -35.66 10.96 -16.82
C LYS A 261 -35.68 10.29 -18.20
N MET A 262 -35.21 9.04 -18.32
CA MET A 262 -35.32 8.26 -19.56
C MET A 262 -36.78 8.03 -19.96
N ALA A 263 -37.64 7.68 -18.99
CA ALA A 263 -39.08 7.52 -19.21
C ALA A 263 -39.74 8.84 -19.62
N ALA A 264 -39.40 9.95 -18.95
CA ALA A 264 -39.93 11.27 -19.27
C ALA A 264 -39.55 11.75 -20.67
N LEU A 265 -38.34 11.43 -21.13
CA LEU A 265 -37.85 11.78 -22.47
C LEU A 265 -38.33 10.81 -23.56
N GLY A 266 -38.84 9.63 -23.20
CA GLY A 266 -39.13 8.57 -24.15
C GLY A 266 -37.87 8.11 -24.89
N LEU A 267 -36.77 7.91 -24.15
CA LEU A 267 -35.45 7.67 -24.73
C LEU A 267 -35.37 6.38 -25.57
N GLY A 268 -36.26 5.41 -25.31
CA GLY A 268 -36.27 4.10 -25.98
C GLY A 268 -35.46 3.02 -25.25
N VAL A 269 -35.14 3.23 -23.97
CA VAL A 269 -34.61 2.19 -23.08
C VAL A 269 -35.76 1.56 -22.33
N ASP A 270 -35.87 0.24 -22.34
CA ASP A 270 -36.98 -0.49 -21.72
C ASP A 270 -36.63 -0.96 -20.30
N LEU A 271 -35.39 -1.40 -20.11
CA LEU A 271 -34.92 -1.99 -18.85
C LEU A 271 -33.64 -1.30 -18.38
N LEU A 272 -33.58 -0.95 -17.10
CA LEU A 272 -32.43 -0.42 -16.40
C LEU A 272 -31.99 -1.42 -15.32
N LEU A 273 -30.78 -1.95 -15.42
CA LEU A 273 -30.22 -2.90 -14.45
C LEU A 273 -29.06 -2.21 -13.72
N GLY A 274 -29.23 -1.95 -12.43
CA GLY A 274 -28.28 -1.20 -11.60
C GLY A 274 -27.19 -2.04 -10.95
N GLY A 275 -26.19 -1.36 -10.37
CA GLY A 275 -25.04 -1.94 -9.66
C GLY A 275 -24.18 -0.88 -8.96
N GLY A 276 -23.33 -1.30 -8.03
CA GLY A 276 -22.40 -0.44 -7.28
C GLY A 276 -22.97 0.14 -5.98
N SER A 277 -24.29 0.09 -5.79
CA SER A 277 -24.95 0.65 -4.60
C SER A 277 -25.28 -0.38 -3.53
N HIS A 278 -25.14 -1.67 -3.87
CA HIS A 278 -25.50 -2.84 -3.05
C HIS A 278 -26.98 -2.82 -2.59
N GLN A 279 -27.84 -2.08 -3.29
CA GLN A 279 -29.22 -1.89 -2.87
C GLN A 279 -30.05 -3.16 -3.10
N LEU A 280 -30.41 -3.81 -1.99
CA LEU A 280 -31.30 -4.95 -1.98
C LEU A 280 -32.76 -4.56 -2.30
N MET A 281 -33.42 -5.38 -3.11
CA MET A 281 -34.84 -5.24 -3.43
C MET A 281 -35.62 -6.47 -2.94
N SER A 282 -36.95 -6.40 -2.88
CA SER A 282 -37.81 -7.56 -2.62
C SER A 282 -39.12 -7.51 -3.40
N SER A 283 -39.66 -8.68 -3.75
CA SER A 283 -40.96 -8.81 -4.39
C SER A 283 -42.09 -9.02 -3.36
N GLU A 284 -43.25 -8.41 -3.60
CA GLU A 284 -44.48 -8.67 -2.82
C GLU A 284 -45.26 -9.92 -3.30
N THR A 285 -44.93 -10.46 -4.49
CA THR A 285 -45.77 -11.44 -5.21
C THR A 285 -45.40 -12.91 -4.99
N GLY A 286 -44.65 -13.24 -3.93
CA GLY A 286 -44.46 -14.64 -3.51
C GLY A 286 -43.20 -15.35 -4.05
N VAL A 287 -42.22 -14.61 -4.56
CA VAL A 287 -40.82 -15.10 -4.55
C VAL A 287 -40.34 -15.09 -3.09
N PRO A 288 -39.69 -16.15 -2.57
CA PRO A 288 -39.52 -16.37 -1.13
C PRO A 288 -38.61 -15.33 -0.44
N PRO A 289 -38.57 -15.29 0.91
CA PRO A 289 -38.12 -14.14 1.68
C PRO A 289 -36.64 -13.82 1.49
N LEU A 290 -36.27 -12.63 1.96
CA LEU A 290 -34.90 -12.28 2.30
C LEU A 290 -34.26 -13.40 3.13
N ARG A 291 -32.94 -13.52 3.05
CA ARG A 291 -32.16 -14.41 3.92
C ARG A 291 -32.51 -14.16 5.39
N GLU A 292 -32.40 -15.17 6.24
CA GLU A 292 -32.80 -15.08 7.65
C GLU A 292 -32.01 -13.99 8.41
N ASP A 293 -30.73 -13.81 8.06
CA ASP A 293 -29.86 -12.77 8.59
C ASP A 293 -30.16 -11.37 8.03
N GLU A 294 -31.07 -11.27 7.06
CA GLU A 294 -31.59 -10.04 6.47
C GLU A 294 -33.06 -9.78 6.84
N THR A 295 -33.56 -10.43 7.90
CA THR A 295 -34.86 -10.08 8.49
C THR A 295 -34.95 -8.56 8.73
N GLN A 296 -36.15 -7.99 8.57
CA GLN A 296 -36.49 -6.55 8.42
C GLN A 296 -36.08 -5.60 9.59
N GLN A 297 -34.98 -5.86 10.28
CA GLN A 297 -34.37 -5.05 11.33
C GLN A 297 -33.36 -4.03 10.77
N ASN A 298 -32.86 -4.21 9.55
CA ASN A 298 -32.21 -3.14 8.81
C ASN A 298 -33.32 -2.26 8.23
N ASN A 299 -33.60 -1.13 8.91
CA ASN A 299 -34.56 -0.07 8.55
C ASN A 299 -35.11 -0.21 7.12
N GLY A 300 -36.43 -0.42 6.97
CA GLY A 300 -37.15 -0.53 5.68
C GLY A 300 -37.01 0.66 4.71
N GLN A 301 -36.01 1.52 4.88
CA GLN A 301 -35.49 2.49 3.91
C GLN A 301 -34.50 1.88 2.91
N LEU A 302 -33.83 0.76 3.22
CA LEU A 302 -32.86 0.13 2.31
C LEU A 302 -33.49 -0.87 1.34
N LEU A 303 -34.57 -1.54 1.75
CA LEU A 303 -35.29 -2.52 0.94
C LEU A 303 -36.25 -1.83 -0.04
N GLN A 304 -36.01 -1.96 -1.34
CA GLN A 304 -36.87 -1.39 -2.39
C GLN A 304 -37.80 -2.43 -3.01
N PRO A 305 -38.98 -2.03 -3.55
CA PRO A 305 -39.84 -2.96 -4.27
C PRO A 305 -39.18 -3.46 -5.56
N PHE A 306 -39.27 -4.76 -5.82
CA PHE A 306 -38.79 -5.41 -7.04
C PHE A 306 -39.96 -5.76 -7.98
N PRO A 307 -39.89 -5.42 -9.28
CA PRO A 307 -39.09 -4.33 -9.85
C PRO A 307 -39.75 -2.97 -9.61
N GLN A 308 -39.00 -1.88 -9.84
CA GLN A 308 -39.57 -0.54 -9.92
C GLN A 308 -39.95 -0.22 -11.37
N VAL A 309 -41.05 0.51 -11.56
CA VAL A 309 -41.56 0.86 -12.89
C VAL A 309 -41.78 2.37 -12.98
N TYR A 310 -41.15 2.99 -13.97
CA TYR A 310 -41.20 4.43 -14.23
C TYR A 310 -41.88 4.72 -15.57
N GLY A 311 -42.62 5.81 -15.64
CA GLY A 311 -43.39 6.18 -16.83
C GLY A 311 -44.64 5.33 -17.06
N SER A 312 -45.21 5.41 -18.26
CA SER A 312 -46.40 4.64 -18.66
C SER A 312 -46.51 4.54 -20.19
N GLY A 313 -47.37 3.64 -20.67
CA GLY A 313 -47.58 3.43 -22.11
C GLY A 313 -46.30 2.98 -22.82
N ASP A 314 -46.01 3.58 -23.97
CA ASP A 314 -44.86 3.25 -24.81
C ASP A 314 -43.50 3.71 -24.22
N ASN A 315 -43.49 4.56 -23.16
CA ASN A 315 -42.27 5.14 -22.55
C ASN A 315 -42.00 4.60 -21.14
N LYS A 316 -42.25 3.31 -20.92
CA LYS A 316 -42.05 2.68 -19.60
C LYS A 316 -40.61 2.18 -19.46
N VAL A 317 -40.00 2.44 -18.30
CA VAL A 317 -38.70 1.89 -17.91
C VAL A 317 -38.88 0.99 -16.69
N VAL A 318 -38.41 -0.25 -16.75
CA VAL A 318 -38.36 -1.18 -15.61
C VAL A 318 -36.97 -1.13 -15.00
N PHE A 319 -36.86 -0.81 -13.71
CA PHE A 319 -35.61 -0.73 -12.97
C PHE A 319 -35.50 -1.88 -11.96
N VAL A 320 -34.34 -2.51 -11.93
CA VAL A 320 -33.95 -3.49 -10.91
C VAL A 320 -32.52 -3.24 -10.46
N ASN A 321 -32.21 -3.62 -9.22
CA ASN A 321 -30.87 -3.64 -8.66
C ASN A 321 -30.66 -4.94 -7.88
N SER A 322 -29.41 -5.32 -7.61
CA SER A 322 -29.03 -6.52 -6.87
C SER A 322 -28.28 -6.15 -5.60
N ALA A 323 -28.37 -7.02 -4.60
CA ALA A 323 -27.41 -7.03 -3.50
C ALA A 323 -26.07 -7.63 -3.96
N ALA A 324 -25.04 -7.42 -3.16
CA ALA A 324 -23.66 -7.83 -3.41
C ALA A 324 -23.33 -9.26 -2.95
N ASN A 325 -22.09 -9.69 -3.14
CA ASN A 325 -21.46 -10.89 -2.55
C ASN A 325 -22.11 -12.22 -2.94
N TYR A 326 -22.62 -12.35 -4.18
CA TYR A 326 -23.32 -13.56 -4.65
C TYR A 326 -24.55 -13.95 -3.81
N ARG A 327 -25.07 -13.05 -2.96
CA ARG A 327 -26.14 -13.39 -2.01
C ARG A 327 -27.49 -13.61 -2.68
N TYR A 328 -27.68 -13.02 -3.86
CA TYR A 328 -28.91 -13.07 -4.63
C TYR A 328 -28.67 -13.15 -6.13
N LEU A 329 -29.46 -13.96 -6.82
CA LEU A 329 -29.64 -13.90 -8.27
C LEU A 329 -31.04 -13.33 -8.57
N ASN A 330 -31.12 -12.22 -9.28
CA ASN A 330 -32.40 -11.65 -9.70
C ASN A 330 -32.94 -12.41 -10.92
N GLN A 331 -34.22 -12.77 -10.88
CA GLN A 331 -35.01 -13.15 -12.04
C GLN A 331 -35.97 -12.01 -12.39
N LEU A 332 -35.90 -11.49 -13.61
CA LEU A 332 -36.90 -10.58 -14.16
C LEU A 332 -37.50 -11.19 -15.42
N VAL A 333 -38.81 -11.51 -15.38
CA VAL A 333 -39.53 -12.07 -16.52
C VAL A 333 -40.40 -10.99 -17.13
N VAL A 334 -40.08 -10.55 -18.35
CA VAL A 334 -40.83 -9.50 -19.05
C VAL A 334 -41.38 -10.02 -20.38
N THR A 335 -42.62 -9.65 -20.70
CA THR A 335 -43.21 -9.91 -22.02
C THR A 335 -43.33 -8.61 -22.79
N PHE A 336 -42.61 -8.52 -23.90
CA PHE A 336 -42.67 -7.41 -24.83
C PHE A 336 -43.80 -7.60 -25.85
N ASP A 337 -44.48 -6.50 -26.20
CA ASP A 337 -45.43 -6.48 -27.31
C ASP A 337 -44.72 -6.37 -28.67
N TYR A 338 -45.49 -6.26 -29.76
CA TYR A 338 -44.95 -6.18 -31.12
C TYR A 338 -44.21 -4.86 -31.42
N LYS A 339 -44.40 -3.82 -30.59
CA LYS A 339 -43.64 -2.57 -30.68
C LYS A 339 -42.33 -2.65 -29.90
N GLY A 340 -42.15 -3.68 -29.08
CA GLY A 340 -41.00 -3.80 -28.18
C GLY A 340 -41.23 -3.15 -26.81
N VAL A 341 -42.48 -2.82 -26.46
CA VAL A 341 -42.81 -2.23 -25.15
C VAL A 341 -43.11 -3.36 -24.16
N VAL A 342 -42.60 -3.26 -22.93
CA VAL A 342 -42.93 -4.22 -21.87
C VAL A 342 -44.44 -4.16 -21.58
N SER A 343 -45.14 -5.27 -21.76
CA SER A 343 -46.59 -5.40 -21.56
C SER A 343 -46.95 -6.07 -20.23
N THR A 344 -46.11 -6.99 -19.74
CA THR A 344 -46.34 -7.75 -18.50
C THR A 344 -45.02 -8.08 -17.84
N ILE A 345 -44.99 -8.05 -16.50
CA ILE A 345 -43.93 -8.58 -15.65
C ILE A 345 -44.49 -9.85 -15.00
N GLY A 346 -43.76 -10.96 -15.07
CA GLY A 346 -44.19 -12.26 -14.53
C GLY A 346 -44.17 -12.29 -13.00
N ASP A 347 -45.09 -13.03 -12.39
CA ASP A 347 -45.24 -13.13 -10.93
C ASP A 347 -44.04 -13.81 -10.24
N ASP A 348 -43.26 -14.59 -11.00
CA ASP A 348 -42.01 -15.22 -10.60
C ASP A 348 -40.79 -14.29 -10.72
N SER A 349 -41.01 -13.00 -11.02
CA SER A 349 -39.93 -12.01 -10.98
C SER A 349 -39.59 -11.65 -9.53
N GLY A 350 -38.31 -11.80 -9.17
CA GLY A 350 -37.82 -11.48 -7.83
C GLY A 350 -36.34 -11.82 -7.63
N PRO A 351 -35.75 -11.34 -6.53
CA PRO A 351 -34.44 -11.80 -6.06
C PRO A 351 -34.55 -13.20 -5.44
N TYR A 352 -33.66 -14.11 -5.84
CA TYR A 352 -33.57 -15.46 -5.29
C TYR A 352 -32.32 -15.56 -4.41
N ALA A 353 -32.54 -15.78 -3.11
CA ALA A 353 -31.47 -15.98 -2.13
C ALA A 353 -30.65 -17.23 -2.45
N THR A 354 -29.34 -17.15 -2.20
CA THR A 354 -28.38 -18.22 -2.50
C THR A 354 -27.94 -19.01 -1.26
N ASP A 355 -28.48 -18.70 -0.09
CA ASP A 355 -28.27 -19.53 1.10
C ASP A 355 -28.94 -20.91 0.96
N ILE A 356 -28.62 -21.85 1.87
CA ILE A 356 -29.18 -23.21 1.87
C ILE A 356 -30.71 -23.19 1.77
N ALA A 357 -31.37 -22.30 2.54
CA ALA A 357 -32.81 -22.16 2.52
C ALA A 357 -33.33 -21.59 1.19
N GLY A 358 -32.61 -20.67 0.55
CA GLY A 358 -32.88 -20.16 -0.79
C GLY A 358 -32.84 -21.25 -1.85
N VAL A 359 -31.79 -22.07 -1.82
CA VAL A 359 -31.62 -23.21 -2.72
C VAL A 359 -32.70 -24.27 -2.50
N ASP A 360 -32.99 -24.67 -1.26
CA ASP A 360 -34.04 -25.65 -0.89
C ASP A 360 -35.39 -25.33 -1.54
N ARG A 361 -35.76 -24.06 -1.59
CA ARG A 361 -37.06 -23.61 -2.16
C ARG A 361 -37.17 -23.78 -3.66
N LEU A 362 -36.08 -24.04 -4.37
CA LEU A 362 -36.03 -24.17 -5.82
C LEU A 362 -36.03 -25.62 -6.31
N TYR A 363 -35.85 -26.58 -5.41
CA TYR A 363 -35.76 -28.00 -5.74
C TYR A 363 -36.86 -28.79 -5.02
N ASP A 364 -37.33 -29.88 -5.66
CA ASP A 364 -38.36 -30.75 -5.08
C ASP A 364 -37.85 -31.56 -3.88
N GLU A 365 -36.53 -31.80 -3.81
CA GLU A 365 -35.89 -32.48 -2.69
C GLU A 365 -35.47 -31.49 -1.60
N SER A 366 -35.51 -31.94 -0.35
CA SER A 366 -35.08 -31.08 0.76
C SER A 366 -33.56 -30.96 0.83
N ILE A 367 -33.08 -29.72 0.83
CA ILE A 367 -31.69 -29.29 0.92
C ILE A 367 -31.49 -28.61 2.27
N THR A 368 -30.69 -29.22 3.14
CA THR A 368 -30.46 -28.74 4.51
C THR A 368 -28.97 -28.58 4.84
N THR A 369 -28.08 -28.86 3.88
CA THR A 369 -26.62 -28.86 4.07
C THR A 369 -25.91 -28.27 2.87
N LEU A 370 -24.69 -27.76 3.08
CA LEU A 370 -23.85 -27.23 2.01
C LEU A 370 -23.45 -28.30 0.99
N ASP A 371 -23.24 -29.56 1.42
CA ASP A 371 -22.92 -30.66 0.49
C ASP A 371 -24.06 -30.94 -0.49
N GLN A 372 -25.31 -30.80 -0.05
CA GLN A 372 -26.46 -30.91 -0.94
C GLN A 372 -26.56 -29.72 -1.91
N VAL A 373 -26.17 -28.51 -1.47
CA VAL A 373 -26.05 -27.34 -2.36
C VAL A 373 -24.95 -27.58 -3.41
N LYS A 374 -23.78 -28.06 -3.00
CA LYS A 374 -22.67 -28.43 -3.92
C LYS A 374 -23.13 -29.42 -4.99
N ALA A 375 -23.96 -30.41 -4.63
CA ALA A 375 -24.49 -31.37 -5.58
C ALA A 375 -25.48 -30.79 -6.62
N LYS A 376 -25.96 -29.55 -6.41
CA LYS A 376 -26.81 -28.79 -7.36
C LYS A 376 -26.06 -27.72 -8.14
N ALA A 377 -24.92 -27.28 -7.61
CA ALA A 377 -24.04 -26.33 -8.27
C ALA A 377 -23.34 -26.95 -9.49
N ASP A 378 -22.78 -26.10 -10.34
CA ASP A 378 -21.85 -26.50 -11.39
C ASP A 378 -20.58 -27.08 -10.76
N GLN A 379 -20.15 -28.25 -11.22
CA GLN A 379 -19.05 -28.97 -10.58
C GLN A 379 -17.69 -28.32 -10.84
N ASP A 380 -17.51 -27.60 -11.95
CA ASP A 380 -16.28 -26.84 -12.20
C ASP A 380 -16.20 -25.64 -11.27
N ILE A 381 -17.33 -24.96 -11.00
CA ILE A 381 -17.42 -23.93 -9.95
C ILE A 381 -17.09 -24.51 -8.57
N VAL A 382 -17.68 -25.66 -8.21
CA VAL A 382 -17.38 -26.34 -6.92
C VAL A 382 -15.88 -26.60 -6.79
N ASN A 383 -15.24 -27.12 -7.84
CA ASN A 383 -13.82 -27.43 -7.81
C ASN A 383 -12.97 -26.16 -7.64
N ILE A 384 -13.30 -25.07 -8.34
CA ILE A 384 -12.59 -23.79 -8.21
C ILE A 384 -12.74 -23.24 -6.79
N VAL A 385 -13.97 -23.17 -6.27
CA VAL A 385 -14.26 -22.65 -4.92
C VAL A 385 -13.56 -23.46 -3.85
N ASP A 386 -13.61 -24.80 -3.92
CA ASP A 386 -12.95 -25.67 -2.94
C ASP A 386 -11.41 -25.56 -3.01
N GLY A 387 -10.84 -25.35 -4.20
CA GLY A 387 -9.42 -25.07 -4.37
C GLY A 387 -9.00 -23.76 -3.70
N VAL A 388 -9.75 -22.68 -3.92
CA VAL A 388 -9.49 -21.38 -3.31
C VAL A 388 -9.70 -21.42 -1.79
N GLN A 389 -10.78 -22.03 -1.31
CA GLN A 389 -11.04 -22.19 0.14
C GLN A 389 -9.93 -22.98 0.83
N SER A 390 -9.45 -24.07 0.21
CA SER A 390 -8.38 -24.90 0.78
C SER A 390 -7.09 -24.10 0.95
N PHE A 391 -6.75 -23.27 -0.04
CA PHE A 391 -5.58 -22.40 0.02
C PHE A 391 -5.74 -21.29 1.06
N VAL A 392 -6.89 -20.62 1.11
CA VAL A 392 -7.18 -19.59 2.12
C VAL A 392 -7.16 -20.17 3.54
N ASN A 393 -7.70 -21.37 3.75
CA ASN A 393 -7.62 -22.08 5.03
C ASN A 393 -6.18 -22.43 5.41
N GLN A 394 -5.33 -22.80 4.43
CA GLN A 394 -3.90 -23.00 4.71
C GLN A 394 -3.23 -21.71 5.21
N GLN A 395 -3.54 -20.56 4.60
CA GLN A 395 -3.03 -19.27 5.07
C GLN A 395 -3.55 -18.93 6.47
N ASP A 396 -4.83 -19.17 6.75
CA ASP A 396 -5.43 -18.85 8.05
C ASP A 396 -4.89 -19.73 9.18
N GLY A 397 -4.42 -20.95 8.87
CA GLY A 397 -3.73 -21.83 9.82
C GLY A 397 -2.26 -21.47 10.08
N ASN A 398 -1.64 -20.62 9.25
CA ASN A 398 -0.24 -20.22 9.42
C ASN A 398 -0.14 -19.05 10.41
N ILE A 399 0.05 -19.35 11.69
CA ILE A 399 0.08 -18.35 12.77
C ILE A 399 1.48 -17.77 12.95
N PHE A 400 1.59 -16.44 12.91
CA PHE A 400 2.86 -15.74 13.08
C PHE A 400 3.01 -15.04 14.43
N GLY A 401 1.90 -14.73 15.12
CA GLY A 401 1.92 -14.17 16.47
C GLY A 401 0.52 -14.01 17.03
N GLN A 402 0.40 -13.30 18.14
CA GLN A 402 -0.85 -13.04 18.85
C GLN A 402 -1.04 -11.55 19.17
N THR A 403 -2.30 -11.14 19.24
CA THR A 403 -2.73 -9.84 19.75
C THR A 403 -3.93 -10.00 20.68
N ASP A 404 -3.88 -9.33 21.85
CA ASP A 404 -5.01 -9.24 22.79
C ASP A 404 -6.01 -8.14 22.40
N VAL A 405 -5.67 -7.34 21.39
CA VAL A 405 -6.40 -6.14 20.99
C VAL A 405 -6.71 -6.15 19.50
N PHE A 406 -7.73 -5.39 19.13
CA PHE A 406 -8.03 -5.04 17.75
C PHE A 406 -6.91 -4.19 17.15
N LEU A 407 -6.44 -4.54 15.95
CA LEU A 407 -5.46 -3.76 15.20
C LEU A 407 -6.19 -2.89 14.18
N ASN A 408 -6.19 -1.58 14.41
CA ASN A 408 -6.97 -0.61 13.65
C ASN A 408 -6.40 -0.37 12.25
N GLY A 409 -6.98 -1.06 11.28
CA GLY A 409 -6.77 -0.84 9.85
C GLY A 409 -7.92 -0.11 9.16
N VAL A 410 -8.81 0.55 9.91
CA VAL A 410 -9.98 1.23 9.34
C VAL A 410 -9.52 2.35 8.41
N ARG A 411 -10.05 2.35 7.18
CA ARG A 411 -9.65 3.28 6.11
C ARG A 411 -9.71 4.75 6.52
N GLY A 412 -10.70 5.15 7.32
CA GLY A 412 -10.84 6.51 7.81
C GLY A 412 -9.69 6.91 8.73
N ASP A 413 -9.26 5.98 9.58
CA ASP A 413 -8.33 6.23 10.68
C ASP A 413 -6.89 6.17 10.17
N VAL A 414 -6.51 5.10 9.48
CA VAL A 414 -5.15 4.92 8.93
C VAL A 414 -4.75 6.03 7.94
N ARG A 415 -5.73 6.81 7.45
CA ARG A 415 -5.53 7.92 6.50
C ARG A 415 -5.63 9.30 7.13
N THR A 416 -5.88 9.40 8.43
CA THR A 416 -6.12 10.68 9.10
C THR A 416 -5.48 10.80 10.49
N GLN A 417 -5.06 9.70 11.11
CA GLN A 417 -4.51 9.66 12.46
C GLN A 417 -3.50 8.52 12.66
N GLU A 418 -2.84 8.53 13.81
CA GLU A 418 -2.06 7.39 14.28
C GLU A 418 -2.98 6.18 14.45
N THR A 419 -2.48 4.99 14.12
CA THR A 419 -3.17 3.73 14.40
C THR A 419 -2.18 2.71 14.94
N ASN A 420 -2.62 1.82 15.83
CA ASN A 420 -1.76 0.77 16.37
C ASN A 420 -1.28 -0.20 15.26
N LEU A 421 -2.10 -0.55 14.27
CA LEU A 421 -1.69 -1.37 13.12
C LEU A 421 -0.67 -0.62 12.25
N GLY A 422 -0.87 0.69 12.04
CA GLY A 422 0.08 1.53 11.30
C GLY A 422 1.45 1.59 11.96
N ASN A 423 1.48 1.82 13.27
CA ASN A 423 2.70 1.80 14.06
C ASN A 423 3.39 0.43 13.99
N LEU A 424 2.65 -0.65 14.21
CA LEU A 424 3.18 -2.01 14.19
C LEU A 424 3.77 -2.37 12.82
N THR A 425 3.12 -1.93 11.74
CA THR A 425 3.60 -2.11 10.36
C THR A 425 4.91 -1.36 10.13
N ALA A 426 5.01 -0.11 10.58
CA ALA A 426 6.23 0.67 10.42
C ALA A 426 7.39 0.11 11.26
N ASP A 427 7.13 -0.31 12.51
CA ASP A 427 8.13 -0.94 13.38
C ASP A 427 8.62 -2.28 12.80
N ALA A 428 7.72 -3.05 12.17
CA ALA A 428 8.09 -4.30 11.50
C ALA A 428 9.03 -4.09 10.32
N GLN A 429 8.79 -3.07 9.48
CA GLN A 429 9.72 -2.72 8.39
C GLN A 429 11.10 -2.36 8.91
N ASP A 430 11.16 -1.61 10.02
CA ASP A 430 12.40 -1.18 10.68
C ASP A 430 13.22 -2.39 11.15
N PHE A 431 12.61 -3.23 11.99
CA PHE A 431 13.20 -4.49 12.47
C PHE A 431 13.73 -5.36 11.34
N TYR A 432 12.89 -5.57 10.31
CA TYR A 432 13.21 -6.44 9.20
C TYR A 432 14.39 -5.91 8.39
N ALA A 433 14.39 -4.61 8.07
CA ALA A 433 15.43 -3.99 7.29
C ALA A 433 16.76 -3.85 8.06
N GLU A 434 16.74 -3.67 9.38
CA GLU A 434 17.94 -3.69 10.22
C GLU A 434 18.69 -5.05 10.12
N ALA A 435 17.98 -6.17 10.01
CA ALA A 435 18.60 -7.48 9.79
C ALA A 435 19.41 -7.50 8.48
N TYR A 436 18.84 -6.97 7.40
CA TYR A 436 19.53 -6.84 6.11
C TYR A 436 20.73 -5.89 6.17
N LEU A 437 20.61 -4.76 6.89
CA LEU A 437 21.72 -3.83 7.09
C LEU A 437 22.90 -4.52 7.76
N ASN A 438 22.63 -5.30 8.81
CA ASN A 438 23.66 -5.96 9.61
C ASN A 438 24.35 -7.11 8.87
N GLU A 439 23.61 -7.90 8.10
CA GLU A 439 24.17 -9.05 7.39
C GLU A 439 24.82 -8.67 6.05
N HIS A 440 24.19 -7.78 5.29
CA HIS A 440 24.63 -7.41 3.93
C HIS A 440 25.40 -6.09 3.86
N ASN A 441 25.54 -5.35 4.97
CA ASN A 441 26.23 -4.06 5.05
C ASN A 441 25.72 -3.04 4.01
N LEU A 442 24.38 -2.95 3.85
CA LEU A 442 23.73 -2.17 2.78
C LEU A 442 23.94 -0.66 2.89
N LEU A 443 24.05 -0.13 4.11
CA LEU A 443 24.25 1.30 4.40
C LEU A 443 25.47 1.50 5.31
N PRO A 444 26.69 1.51 4.76
CA PRO A 444 27.91 1.69 5.57
C PRO A 444 27.86 2.96 6.41
N GLY A 445 28.07 2.81 7.72
CA GLY A 445 27.96 3.90 8.70
C GLY A 445 26.63 3.95 9.45
N PHE A 446 25.65 3.13 9.05
CA PHE A 446 24.40 2.91 9.78
C PHE A 446 24.31 1.45 10.24
N ASN A 447 24.15 1.25 11.54
CA ASN A 447 23.87 -0.06 12.15
C ASN A 447 22.44 -0.15 12.72
N LYS A 448 21.66 0.92 12.53
CA LYS A 448 20.26 1.07 12.86
C LYS A 448 19.58 1.97 11.86
N LEU A 449 18.28 1.81 11.74
CA LEU A 449 17.45 2.67 10.90
C LEU A 449 16.87 3.84 11.71
N ASP A 450 16.78 5.00 11.06
CA ASP A 450 16.29 6.22 11.71
C ASP A 450 14.81 6.48 11.43
N ILE A 451 14.35 6.07 10.26
CA ILE A 451 13.05 6.44 9.71
C ILE A 451 12.43 5.20 9.09
N SER A 452 11.26 4.80 9.57
CA SER A 452 10.39 3.84 8.90
C SER A 452 9.04 4.47 8.67
N PHE A 453 8.49 4.30 7.46
CA PHE A 453 7.12 4.72 7.19
C PHE A 453 6.44 3.89 6.11
N THR A 454 5.11 3.88 6.19
CA THR A 454 4.20 3.35 5.18
C THR A 454 3.03 4.31 5.02
N ASN A 455 2.36 4.30 3.88
CA ASN A 455 1.17 5.13 3.66
C ASN A 455 -0.10 4.36 4.09
N GLY A 456 -1.10 5.06 4.63
CA GLY A 456 -2.40 4.48 4.99
C GLY A 456 -3.17 3.89 3.80
N GLY A 457 -2.74 4.15 2.57
CA GLY A 457 -3.22 3.49 1.36
C GLY A 457 -2.82 2.01 1.25
N SER A 458 -1.69 1.63 1.84
CA SER A 458 -1.18 0.24 1.87
C SER A 458 -1.84 -0.62 2.94
N ILE A 459 -2.43 -0.02 3.98
CA ILE A 459 -3.24 -0.73 4.99
C ILE A 459 -4.70 -0.73 4.51
N ARG A 460 -5.23 -1.92 4.27
CA ARG A 460 -6.49 -2.13 3.55
C ARG A 460 -7.62 -2.63 4.43
N ASP A 461 -7.26 -3.24 5.56
CA ASP A 461 -8.23 -3.79 6.49
C ASP A 461 -7.65 -3.88 7.90
N HIS A 462 -8.55 -3.98 8.86
CA HIS A 462 -8.23 -4.24 10.27
C HIS A 462 -7.92 -5.72 10.51
N ILE A 463 -7.23 -6.00 11.61
CA ILE A 463 -7.03 -7.37 12.12
C ILE A 463 -7.81 -7.46 13.44
N GLY A 464 -8.86 -8.29 13.43
CA GLY A 464 -9.86 -8.34 14.50
C GLY A 464 -11.27 -8.26 13.94
N GLN A 465 -12.26 -8.01 14.80
CA GLN A 465 -13.66 -7.89 14.39
C GLN A 465 -14.38 -6.76 15.13
N PHE A 466 -15.33 -6.12 14.46
CA PHE A 466 -16.34 -5.30 15.14
C PHE A 466 -17.49 -6.16 15.67
N GLN A 467 -17.90 -5.92 16.91
CA GLN A 467 -19.07 -6.52 17.52
C GLN A 467 -20.09 -5.43 17.88
N VAL A 468 -21.37 -5.70 17.64
CA VAL A 468 -22.46 -4.81 18.07
C VAL A 468 -23.05 -5.38 19.35
N GLU A 469 -22.85 -4.70 20.49
CA GLU A 469 -23.31 -5.20 21.79
C GLU A 469 -24.83 -4.99 22.03
N GLN A 470 -25.41 -3.92 21.48
CA GLN A 470 -26.84 -3.60 21.62
C GLN A 470 -27.41 -2.93 20.36
N LEU A 471 -28.35 -3.62 19.71
CA LEU A 471 -29.06 -3.16 18.51
C LEU A 471 -29.82 -1.83 18.70
N ALA A 472 -30.10 -1.43 19.93
CA ALA A 472 -30.84 -0.20 20.24
C ALA A 472 -29.96 1.07 20.31
N THR A 473 -28.65 0.92 20.56
CA THR A 473 -27.71 2.04 20.70
C THR A 473 -26.63 2.09 19.64
N PHE A 474 -26.47 1.02 18.82
CA PHE A 474 -25.40 0.88 17.82
C PHE A 474 -23.99 1.07 18.41
N ASN A 475 -23.80 0.70 19.69
CA ASN A 475 -22.46 0.69 20.27
C ASN A 475 -21.66 -0.47 19.64
N LEU A 476 -20.65 -0.09 18.86
CA LEU A 476 -19.64 -0.97 18.31
C LEU A 476 -18.52 -1.15 19.34
N THR A 477 -18.24 -2.40 19.69
CA THR A 477 -17.00 -2.78 20.37
C THR A 477 -16.08 -3.48 19.40
N THR A 478 -14.78 -3.48 19.69
CA THR A 478 -13.77 -4.14 18.88
C THR A 478 -13.22 -5.34 19.62
N LEU A 479 -13.02 -6.44 18.89
CA LEU A 479 -12.51 -7.70 19.39
C LEU A 479 -11.19 -8.04 18.69
N PRO A 480 -10.29 -8.80 19.33
CA PRO A 480 -9.12 -9.37 18.66
C PRO A 480 -9.54 -10.32 17.53
N PRO A 481 -8.58 -10.85 16.74
CA PRO A 481 -8.86 -11.87 15.72
C PRO A 481 -9.68 -13.03 16.28
N GLN A 482 -10.68 -13.46 15.53
CA GLN A 482 -11.55 -14.53 15.96
C GLN A 482 -10.95 -15.89 15.61
N ALA A 483 -11.28 -16.91 16.42
CA ALA A 483 -10.84 -18.27 16.20
C ALA A 483 -11.41 -18.85 14.89
N ASN A 484 -10.63 -19.69 14.22
CA ASN A 484 -11.08 -20.57 13.15
C ASN A 484 -10.77 -22.04 13.51
N PRO A 485 -11.74 -22.77 14.09
CA PRO A 485 -11.55 -24.15 14.51
C PRO A 485 -11.19 -25.12 13.37
N GLU A 486 -11.53 -24.81 12.11
CA GLU A 486 -11.25 -25.70 10.98
C GLU A 486 -9.76 -25.84 10.70
N VAL A 487 -8.98 -24.82 11.04
CA VAL A 487 -7.53 -24.74 10.78
C VAL A 487 -6.71 -24.63 12.08
N GLY A 488 -7.39 -24.71 13.23
CA GLY A 488 -6.74 -24.66 14.55
C GLY A 488 -6.28 -23.26 14.99
N LYS A 489 -6.79 -22.19 14.35
CA LYS A 489 -6.54 -20.80 14.76
C LYS A 489 -7.34 -20.47 16.01
N GLU A 490 -6.69 -19.99 17.06
CA GLU A 490 -7.34 -19.57 18.30
C GLU A 490 -7.71 -18.07 18.26
N GLU A 491 -8.52 -17.61 19.22
CA GLU A 491 -8.82 -16.19 19.36
C GLU A 491 -7.54 -15.43 19.73
N GLY A 492 -7.31 -14.29 19.08
CA GLY A 492 -6.09 -13.49 19.24
C GLY A 492 -4.93 -13.89 18.32
N ASP A 493 -4.98 -15.07 17.69
CA ASP A 493 -3.96 -15.47 16.72
C ASP A 493 -4.01 -14.59 15.47
N VAL A 494 -2.83 -14.11 15.05
CA VAL A 494 -2.62 -13.39 13.80
C VAL A 494 -2.00 -14.35 12.79
N SER A 495 -2.81 -14.71 11.80
CA SER A 495 -2.47 -15.64 10.73
C SER A 495 -1.89 -14.94 9.49
N GLN A 496 -1.33 -15.72 8.57
CA GLN A 496 -0.98 -15.24 7.23
C GLN A 496 -2.18 -14.62 6.52
N LEU A 497 -3.38 -15.18 6.68
CA LEU A 497 -4.60 -14.63 6.06
C LEU A 497 -4.91 -13.23 6.59
N ASP A 498 -4.79 -12.99 7.90
CA ASP A 498 -5.02 -11.67 8.50
C ASP A 498 -4.03 -10.64 7.93
N ILE A 499 -2.74 -11.00 7.87
CA ILE A 499 -1.69 -10.14 7.30
C ILE A 499 -1.96 -9.87 5.82
N ALA A 500 -2.28 -10.90 5.03
CA ALA A 500 -2.54 -10.77 3.60
C ALA A 500 -3.79 -9.93 3.31
N ASN A 501 -4.79 -10.00 4.18
CA ASN A 501 -6.01 -9.19 4.07
C ASN A 501 -5.75 -7.72 4.43
N SER A 502 -4.95 -7.44 5.47
CA SER A 502 -4.64 -6.08 5.89
C SER A 502 -3.59 -5.39 5.03
N LEU A 503 -2.57 -6.11 4.55
CA LEU A 503 -1.46 -5.59 3.75
C LEU A 503 -1.50 -6.14 2.32
N ARG A 504 -2.65 -5.98 1.63
CA ARG A 504 -2.94 -6.64 0.33
C ARG A 504 -1.91 -6.38 -0.77
N PHE A 505 -1.33 -5.18 -0.77
CA PHE A 505 -0.25 -4.82 -1.67
C PHE A 505 1.07 -5.23 -0.99
N ASP A 506 1.48 -6.48 -1.16
CA ASP A 506 2.73 -7.06 -0.63
C ASP A 506 3.97 -6.40 -1.27
N GLY A 507 4.13 -5.10 -1.05
CA GLY A 507 5.12 -4.25 -1.69
C GLY A 507 6.54 -4.60 -1.25
N ASP A 508 7.50 -4.43 -2.17
CA ASP A 508 8.91 -4.56 -1.84
C ASP A 508 9.36 -3.47 -0.87
N LEU A 509 10.20 -3.84 0.09
CA LEU A 509 10.83 -2.90 1.00
C LEU A 509 12.15 -2.43 0.40
N VAL A 510 12.43 -1.14 0.62
CA VAL A 510 13.67 -0.52 0.19
C VAL A 510 14.29 0.25 1.35
N VAL A 511 15.62 0.22 1.40
CA VAL A 511 16.41 1.04 2.33
C VAL A 511 17.19 2.10 1.56
N GLY A 512 17.46 3.23 2.19
CA GLY A 512 18.24 4.30 1.60
C GLY A 512 18.63 5.35 2.61
N THR A 513 19.02 6.52 2.11
CA THR A 513 19.40 7.67 2.94
C THR A 513 18.62 8.91 2.52
N VAL A 514 18.29 9.79 3.47
CA VAL A 514 17.59 11.05 3.22
C VAL A 514 18.25 12.18 4.01
N THR A 515 18.31 13.38 3.42
CA THR A 515 18.80 14.57 4.14
C THR A 515 17.75 15.12 5.11
N ALA A 516 18.13 15.95 6.09
CA ALA A 516 17.17 16.61 6.98
C ALA A 516 16.10 17.42 6.22
N THR A 517 16.48 18.06 5.12
CA THR A 517 15.52 18.72 4.23
C THR A 517 14.57 17.73 3.56
N GLY A 518 15.09 16.62 3.03
CA GLY A 518 14.25 15.56 2.46
C GLY A 518 13.32 14.94 3.50
N PHE A 519 13.79 14.73 4.73
CA PHE A 519 12.97 14.17 5.82
C PHE A 519 11.81 15.10 6.18
N LEU A 520 12.06 16.40 6.32
CA LEU A 520 10.99 17.38 6.55
C LEU A 520 9.99 17.41 5.37
N GLN A 521 10.47 17.28 4.13
CA GLN A 521 9.59 17.20 2.95
C GLN A 521 8.73 15.94 2.95
N LEU A 522 9.27 14.78 3.35
CA LEU A 522 8.51 13.55 3.52
C LEU A 522 7.44 13.72 4.61
N ALA A 523 7.81 14.26 5.77
CA ALA A 523 6.88 14.50 6.89
C ALA A 523 5.75 15.47 6.51
N GLU A 524 6.05 16.56 5.79
CA GLU A 524 5.03 17.49 5.27
C GLU A 524 4.11 16.83 4.24
N HIS A 525 4.64 15.90 3.42
CA HIS A 525 3.83 15.17 2.45
C HIS A 525 2.89 14.17 3.11
N MET A 526 3.36 13.46 4.15
CA MET A 526 2.58 12.50 4.92
C MET A 526 1.28 13.08 5.50
N ILE A 527 1.16 14.39 5.66
CA ILE A 527 -0.06 15.01 6.20
C ILE A 527 -0.67 16.05 5.25
N SER A 528 -0.24 16.08 3.99
CA SER A 528 -0.58 17.15 3.03
C SER A 528 -2.05 17.22 2.65
N SER A 529 -2.78 16.12 2.85
CA SER A 529 -4.18 15.93 2.42
C SER A 529 -5.01 15.20 3.48
N VAL A 530 -4.61 15.33 4.75
CA VAL A 530 -5.25 14.70 5.92
C VAL A 530 -6.74 14.99 5.98
N GLU A 531 -7.16 16.19 5.59
CA GLU A 531 -8.56 16.64 5.55
C GLU A 531 -9.44 15.86 4.57
N THR A 532 -8.85 15.16 3.60
CA THR A 532 -9.56 14.35 2.60
C THR A 532 -9.46 12.84 2.83
N GLY A 533 -8.72 12.39 3.85
CA GLY A 533 -8.46 10.96 4.08
C GLY A 533 -7.79 10.29 2.88
N ASN A 534 -6.85 10.98 2.22
CA ASN A 534 -6.10 10.45 1.09
C ASN A 534 -5.16 9.33 1.54
N GLY A 535 -4.89 8.34 0.67
CA GLY A 535 -4.02 7.20 0.97
C GLY A 535 -2.59 7.58 1.39
N ARG A 536 -2.12 8.77 1.01
CA ARG A 536 -0.75 9.24 1.30
C ARG A 536 -0.42 9.41 2.78
N PHE A 537 -1.40 9.39 3.69
CA PHE A 537 -1.15 9.67 5.10
C PHE A 537 -0.09 8.72 5.67
N GLY A 538 0.94 9.25 6.31
CA GLY A 538 2.06 8.43 6.80
C GLY A 538 1.77 7.77 8.14
N GLN A 539 1.95 6.45 8.23
CA GLN A 539 2.11 5.69 9.47
C GLN A 539 3.61 5.46 9.69
N ILE A 540 4.10 5.59 10.94
CA ILE A 540 5.52 5.86 11.20
C ILE A 540 6.15 5.01 12.31
N GLY A 541 7.46 4.79 12.19
CA GLY A 541 8.33 4.15 13.16
C GLY A 541 9.71 4.84 13.18
N GLY A 542 10.38 4.85 14.33
CA GLY A 542 11.70 5.51 14.50
C GLY A 542 11.69 7.04 14.62
N PHE A 543 10.53 7.70 14.44
CA PHE A 543 10.38 9.15 14.63
C PHE A 543 8.96 9.54 15.04
N ASN A 544 8.83 10.76 15.55
CA ASN A 544 7.57 11.37 16.00
C ASN A 544 7.45 12.79 15.41
N PHE A 545 6.23 13.24 15.15
CA PHE A 545 5.98 14.64 14.78
C PHE A 545 4.66 15.18 15.34
N SER A 546 4.62 16.50 15.51
CA SER A 546 3.37 17.25 15.75
C SER A 546 3.09 18.17 14.59
N TYR A 547 1.82 18.27 14.19
CA TYR A 547 1.40 19.10 13.06
C TYR A 547 0.15 19.91 13.35
N ASP A 548 0.05 21.06 12.69
CA ASP A 548 -1.12 21.93 12.69
C ASP A 548 -1.93 21.67 11.41
N PRO A 549 -3.10 20.98 11.49
CA PRO A 549 -3.89 20.66 10.31
C PRO A 549 -4.48 21.90 9.62
N THR A 550 -4.51 23.05 10.30
CA THR A 550 -5.06 24.30 9.76
C THR A 550 -4.02 25.13 9.01
N ALA A 551 -2.74 24.80 9.14
CA ALA A 551 -1.68 25.48 8.44
C ALA A 551 -1.68 25.15 6.93
N PRO A 552 -1.14 26.05 6.08
CA PRO A 552 -1.00 25.78 4.65
C PRO A 552 -0.22 24.48 4.40
N THR A 553 -0.65 23.71 3.38
CA THR A 553 0.05 22.50 2.94
C THR A 553 1.54 22.78 2.69
N GLY A 554 2.43 21.95 3.24
CA GLY A 554 3.88 22.15 3.20
C GLY A 554 4.43 23.04 4.32
N GLN A 555 3.59 23.49 5.25
CA GLN A 555 3.97 24.24 6.46
C GLN A 555 3.20 23.75 7.69
N ARG A 556 2.76 22.48 7.67
CA ARG A 556 1.92 21.89 8.71
C ARG A 556 2.74 21.30 9.84
N ILE A 557 3.95 20.81 9.59
CA ILE A 557 4.82 20.29 10.65
C ILE A 557 5.20 21.43 11.59
N ARG A 558 5.01 21.21 12.89
CA ARG A 558 5.46 22.11 13.97
C ARG A 558 6.68 21.54 14.67
N SER A 559 6.66 20.24 14.93
CA SER A 559 7.71 19.53 15.64
C SER A 559 8.02 18.25 14.90
N LEU A 560 9.30 17.93 14.73
CA LEU A 560 9.77 16.67 14.16
C LEU A 560 10.98 16.20 14.97
N ALA A 561 10.95 14.97 15.46
CA ALA A 561 12.03 14.38 16.23
C ALA A 561 12.21 12.91 15.92
N LEU A 562 13.45 12.42 15.96
CA LEU A 562 13.72 10.99 15.98
C LEU A 562 13.31 10.41 17.34
N ALA A 563 12.90 9.14 17.33
CA ALA A 563 12.48 8.38 18.49
C ALA A 563 13.44 7.23 18.79
N ASP A 564 13.50 6.81 20.06
CA ASP A 564 14.17 5.57 20.45
C ASP A 564 13.24 4.35 20.27
N ALA A 565 13.76 3.15 20.58
CA ALA A 565 13.00 1.89 20.49
C ALA A 565 11.78 1.82 21.43
N THR A 566 11.64 2.75 22.38
CA THR A 566 10.44 2.87 23.23
C THR A 566 9.40 3.84 22.66
N GLY A 567 9.67 4.44 21.50
CA GLY A 567 8.85 5.47 20.87
C GLY A 567 9.02 6.86 21.49
N LYS A 568 9.99 7.05 22.39
CA LYS A 568 10.23 8.35 23.02
C LYS A 568 11.10 9.21 22.11
N SER A 569 10.70 10.46 21.90
CA SER A 569 11.51 11.41 21.14
C SER A 569 12.86 11.67 21.82
N VAL A 570 13.96 11.57 21.07
CA VAL A 570 15.34 11.69 21.57
C VAL A 570 16.19 12.74 20.85
N GLN A 571 15.82 13.14 19.62
CA GLN A 571 16.57 14.14 18.87
C GLN A 571 15.64 15.02 18.04
N THR A 572 15.60 16.32 18.37
CA THR A 572 14.83 17.31 17.61
C THR A 572 15.46 17.55 16.23
N ILE A 573 14.67 17.39 15.18
CA ILE A 573 15.02 17.66 13.78
C ILE A 573 14.45 18.99 13.33
N ALA A 574 13.18 19.25 13.64
CA ALA A 574 12.52 20.52 13.38
C ALA A 574 11.73 21.03 14.58
N GLU A 575 11.77 22.35 14.78
CA GLU A 575 11.01 23.07 15.79
C GLU A 575 10.37 24.30 15.15
N ASN A 576 9.09 24.55 15.47
CA ASN A 576 8.27 25.57 14.82
C ASN A 576 8.28 25.47 13.28
N GLY A 577 8.32 24.24 12.75
CA GLY A 577 8.36 23.95 11.31
C GLY A 577 9.68 24.30 10.62
N LYS A 578 10.76 24.53 11.38
CA LYS A 578 12.09 24.84 10.84
C LYS A 578 13.12 23.84 11.33
N LEU A 579 14.03 23.45 10.45
CA LEU A 579 15.15 22.58 10.82
C LEU A 579 16.01 23.24 11.90
N VAL A 580 16.32 22.47 12.94
CA VAL A 580 17.28 22.84 14.00
C VAL A 580 18.61 22.07 13.88
N VAL A 581 18.64 21.09 12.97
CA VAL A 581 19.86 20.40 12.50
C VAL A 581 20.30 20.97 11.14
N ALA A 582 21.55 20.69 10.73
CA ALA A 582 22.01 21.10 9.41
C ALA A 582 21.18 20.43 8.30
N SER A 583 20.85 21.18 7.25
CA SER A 583 19.96 20.72 6.16
C SER A 583 20.45 19.46 5.45
N ASN A 584 21.77 19.26 5.42
CA ASN A 584 22.46 18.12 4.81
C ASN A 584 22.78 16.99 5.81
N THR A 585 22.28 17.03 7.05
CA THR A 585 22.37 15.89 7.97
C THR A 585 21.67 14.70 7.33
N VAL A 586 22.33 13.54 7.29
CA VAL A 586 21.83 12.34 6.60
C VAL A 586 21.23 11.37 7.63
N PHE A 587 20.08 10.82 7.29
CA PHE A 587 19.37 9.80 8.04
C PHE A 587 19.17 8.57 7.18
N SER A 588 19.17 7.40 7.80
CA SER A 588 18.79 6.14 7.15
C SER A 588 17.27 5.98 7.14
N VAL A 589 16.74 5.35 6.10
CA VAL A 589 15.28 5.20 5.92
C VAL A 589 14.92 3.86 5.33
N VAL A 590 13.83 3.26 5.81
CA VAL A 590 13.13 2.14 5.19
C VAL A 590 11.70 2.54 4.82
N THR A 591 11.24 2.12 3.65
CA THR A 591 9.84 2.25 3.22
C THR A 591 9.54 1.27 2.08
N GLN A 592 8.31 1.30 1.55
CA GLN A 592 7.95 0.54 0.35
C GLN A 592 8.54 1.17 -0.91
N GLY A 593 8.97 0.34 -1.87
CA GLY A 593 9.47 0.75 -3.17
C GLY A 593 8.47 1.62 -3.94
N PHE A 594 7.17 1.38 -3.79
CA PHE A 594 6.11 2.24 -4.33
C PHE A 594 6.27 3.70 -3.90
N LEU A 595 6.47 3.97 -2.60
CA LEU A 595 6.59 5.32 -2.06
C LEU A 595 7.93 5.96 -2.42
N ALA A 596 9.03 5.20 -2.33
CA ALA A 596 10.36 5.69 -2.68
C ALA A 596 10.46 6.13 -4.16
N ASN A 597 9.65 5.53 -5.05
CA ASN A 597 9.58 5.86 -6.48
C ASN A 597 8.48 6.90 -6.82
N GLY A 598 7.90 7.57 -5.81
CA GLY A 598 6.94 8.66 -6.01
C GLY A 598 5.46 8.25 -6.04
N GLY A 599 5.15 7.00 -5.67
CA GLY A 599 3.79 6.55 -5.37
C GLY A 599 3.10 7.46 -4.36
N ASP A 600 1.78 7.61 -4.46
CA ASP A 600 1.00 8.57 -3.67
C ASP A 600 1.55 10.02 -3.68
N SER A 601 2.26 10.37 -4.77
CA SER A 601 2.93 11.66 -4.96
C SER A 601 4.04 11.97 -3.94
N TYR A 602 4.61 10.96 -3.28
CA TYR A 602 5.74 11.16 -2.37
C TYR A 602 6.94 11.80 -3.10
N PRO A 603 7.66 12.73 -2.46
CA PRO A 603 8.83 13.34 -3.08
C PRO A 603 9.97 12.31 -3.22
N THR A 604 10.63 12.28 -4.38
CA THR A 604 11.75 11.37 -4.67
C THR A 604 13.07 11.90 -4.10
N VAL A 605 13.13 11.98 -2.77
CA VAL A 605 14.25 12.56 -1.99
C VAL A 605 15.10 11.51 -1.27
N ILE A 606 14.73 10.24 -1.37
CA ILE A 606 15.52 9.12 -0.85
C ILE A 606 16.62 8.79 -1.85
N GLU A 607 17.85 8.80 -1.37
CA GLU A 607 19.07 8.53 -2.12
C GLU A 607 19.62 7.14 -1.77
N ASN A 608 20.54 6.62 -2.59
CA ASN A 608 21.24 5.35 -2.34
C ASN A 608 20.32 4.13 -2.13
N ILE A 609 19.15 4.13 -2.78
CA ILE A 609 18.10 3.10 -2.63
C ILE A 609 18.65 1.70 -2.94
N LYS A 610 18.40 0.76 -2.02
CA LYS A 610 18.60 -0.69 -2.17
C LYS A 610 17.26 -1.39 -1.95
N ARG A 611 16.87 -2.28 -2.85
CA ARG A 611 15.65 -3.10 -2.67
C ARG A 611 16.02 -4.37 -1.94
N LEU A 612 15.30 -4.70 -0.87
CA LEU A 612 15.63 -5.86 -0.05
C LEU A 612 15.41 -7.18 -0.81
N VAL A 613 14.48 -7.19 -1.76
CA VAL A 613 14.23 -8.33 -2.67
C VAL A 613 15.41 -8.70 -3.58
N ASP A 614 16.44 -7.84 -3.67
CA ASP A 614 17.65 -8.11 -4.47
C ASP A 614 18.72 -8.90 -3.68
N PHE A 615 18.46 -9.23 -2.41
CA PHE A 615 19.39 -9.91 -1.51
C PHE A 615 18.78 -11.18 -0.92
N ASP A 616 19.64 -12.14 -0.57
CA ASP A 616 19.21 -13.31 0.20
C ASP A 616 18.67 -12.86 1.56
N GLU A 617 17.64 -13.57 2.05
CA GLU A 617 17.06 -13.27 3.35
C GLU A 617 18.08 -13.53 4.47
N PRO A 618 18.26 -12.60 5.43
CA PRO A 618 19.14 -12.79 6.58
C PRO A 618 18.85 -14.07 7.37
N ASP A 619 19.90 -14.74 7.87
CA ASP A 619 19.79 -15.96 8.67
C ASP A 619 19.00 -15.76 9.98
N SER A 620 18.88 -14.52 10.45
CA SER A 620 18.09 -14.16 11.63
C SER A 620 16.56 -14.14 11.39
N LEU A 621 16.15 -14.16 10.12
CA LEU A 621 14.76 -14.12 9.63
C LEU A 621 14.37 -15.48 9.02
N GLY A 622 13.39 -15.53 8.10
CA GLY A 622 12.96 -16.73 7.38
C GLY A 622 12.14 -17.75 8.18
N LYS A 623 11.61 -17.37 9.34
CA LYS A 623 10.73 -18.21 10.17
C LYS A 623 9.29 -18.21 9.67
N ALA A 624 8.84 -17.10 9.11
CA ALA A 624 7.50 -16.94 8.57
C ALA A 624 7.35 -17.65 7.21
N ASN A 625 8.46 -17.83 6.48
CA ASN A 625 8.49 -18.47 5.16
C ASN A 625 7.50 -17.80 4.17
N LEU A 626 7.41 -16.47 4.25
CA LEU A 626 6.73 -15.65 3.24
C LEU A 626 7.76 -15.16 2.22
N ARG A 627 7.38 -14.20 1.37
CA ARG A 627 8.24 -13.70 0.29
C ARG A 627 9.26 -12.73 0.86
N PRO A 628 10.58 -13.03 0.83
CA PRO A 628 11.57 -12.16 1.46
C PRO A 628 11.64 -10.78 0.81
N GLY A 629 12.06 -9.79 1.60
CA GLY A 629 12.23 -8.41 1.16
C GLY A 629 10.92 -7.61 1.05
N ARG A 630 9.79 -8.10 1.57
CA ARG A 630 8.45 -7.50 1.38
C ARG A 630 7.71 -7.23 2.70
N ILE A 631 6.69 -6.39 2.63
CA ILE A 631 5.99 -5.88 3.83
C ILE A 631 5.22 -6.96 4.61
N GLN A 632 4.63 -7.96 3.95
CA GLN A 632 3.93 -9.04 4.67
C GLN A 632 4.89 -9.92 5.46
N ASP A 633 6.03 -10.25 4.84
CA ASP A 633 7.10 -11.02 5.49
C ASP A 633 7.71 -10.25 6.66
N ALA A 634 8.00 -8.96 6.46
CA ALA A 634 8.47 -8.09 7.54
C ALA A 634 7.52 -8.08 8.75
N PHE A 635 6.22 -7.96 8.50
CA PHE A 635 5.21 -7.96 9.55
C PHE A 635 5.10 -9.33 10.25
N ALA A 636 5.14 -10.42 9.48
CA ALA A 636 5.09 -11.79 10.01
C ALA A 636 6.33 -12.13 10.86
N GLU A 637 7.53 -11.80 10.40
CA GLU A 637 8.77 -11.99 11.14
C GLU A 637 8.79 -11.16 12.43
N TYR A 638 8.29 -9.93 12.39
CA TYR A 638 8.20 -9.07 13.56
C TYR A 638 7.22 -9.62 14.62
N LEU A 639 6.02 -10.04 14.20
CA LEU A 639 5.08 -10.72 15.10
C LEU A 639 5.68 -12.00 15.69
N SER A 640 6.35 -12.80 14.84
CA SER A 640 7.02 -14.02 15.25
C SER A 640 8.12 -13.76 16.27
N ALA A 641 8.88 -12.67 16.12
CA ALA A 641 9.97 -12.31 17.01
C ALA A 641 9.49 -11.74 18.35
N PHE A 642 8.47 -10.88 18.36
CA PHE A 642 8.13 -10.06 19.53
C PHE A 642 6.77 -10.34 20.16
N TYR A 643 5.86 -11.03 19.47
CA TYR A 643 4.48 -11.22 19.91
C TYR A 643 3.99 -12.65 19.69
N ASN A 644 4.84 -13.64 19.93
CA ASN A 644 4.50 -15.05 19.73
C ASN A 644 4.65 -15.86 21.02
N ASN A 645 3.55 -16.38 21.56
CA ASN A 645 3.57 -17.17 22.78
C ASN A 645 4.47 -18.43 22.67
N ASN A 646 4.64 -18.97 21.46
CA ASN A 646 5.46 -20.17 21.23
C ASN A 646 6.95 -19.94 21.48
N ASN A 647 7.43 -18.69 21.46
CA ASN A 647 8.81 -18.34 21.81
C ASN A 647 8.93 -17.62 23.16
N GLY A 648 7.86 -17.62 23.96
CA GLY A 648 7.82 -17.02 25.29
C GLY A 648 7.57 -15.50 25.33
N GLN A 649 7.30 -14.88 24.19
CA GLN A 649 6.83 -13.49 24.14
C GLN A 649 5.35 -13.39 24.53
N GLN A 650 4.90 -12.17 24.85
CA GLN A 650 3.49 -11.90 25.16
C GLN A 650 2.76 -11.42 23.91
N PRO A 651 1.43 -11.61 23.81
CA PRO A 651 0.65 -11.02 22.73
C PRO A 651 0.80 -9.50 22.69
N PHE A 652 0.65 -8.91 21.51
CA PHE A 652 0.55 -7.47 21.38
C PHE A 652 -0.69 -6.97 22.12
N ASN A 653 -0.53 -5.99 23.02
CA ASN A 653 -1.60 -5.56 23.92
C ASN A 653 -1.80 -4.03 23.97
N GLN A 654 -1.18 -3.29 23.05
CA GLN A 654 -1.37 -1.85 22.96
C GLN A 654 -2.61 -1.54 22.12
N ALA A 655 -3.72 -1.26 22.81
CA ALA A 655 -4.95 -0.83 22.17
C ALA A 655 -4.76 0.48 21.39
N ASP A 656 -5.55 0.62 20.32
CA ASP A 656 -5.62 1.85 19.54
C ASP A 656 -6.17 3.00 20.40
N THR A 657 -5.72 4.22 20.12
CA THR A 657 -6.07 5.42 20.89
C THR A 657 -6.74 6.47 20.02
N PRO A 658 -7.62 7.32 20.57
CA PRO A 658 -8.13 8.47 19.84
C PRO A 658 -7.03 9.51 19.59
N GLN A 659 -7.20 10.38 18.58
CA GLN A 659 -6.26 11.46 18.20
C GLN A 659 -5.78 12.35 19.36
N SER A 660 -6.59 12.52 20.41
CA SER A 660 -6.22 13.28 21.61
C SER A 660 -5.15 12.59 22.46
N GLU A 661 -4.90 11.31 22.22
CA GLU A 661 -3.98 10.45 22.97
C GLU A 661 -2.80 9.94 22.13
N ASP A 662 -2.83 10.12 20.80
CA ASP A 662 -1.73 9.81 19.86
C ASP A 662 -0.38 10.36 20.33
N LYS A 663 0.69 9.57 20.16
CA LYS A 663 2.02 9.86 20.72
C LYS A 663 3.09 10.05 19.65
N ARG A 664 3.03 9.29 18.55
CA ARG A 664 3.97 9.39 17.44
C ARG A 664 3.52 10.46 16.44
N ILE A 665 2.22 10.52 16.15
CA ILE A 665 1.63 11.46 15.18
C ILE A 665 0.63 12.37 15.90
N GLN A 666 1.08 13.54 16.33
CA GLN A 666 0.26 14.44 17.13
C GLN A 666 -0.40 15.54 16.30
N SER A 667 -1.72 15.49 16.18
CA SER A 667 -2.50 16.59 15.61
C SER A 667 -2.77 17.66 16.68
N LEU A 668 -2.25 18.87 16.48
CA LEU A 668 -2.48 20.02 17.38
C LEU A 668 -3.92 20.56 17.33
N GLY A 669 -4.77 19.99 16.46
CA GLY A 669 -6.22 20.18 16.54
C GLY A 669 -6.86 19.44 17.72
N PHE A 670 -6.20 18.39 18.23
CA PHE A 670 -6.70 17.50 19.29
C PHE A 670 -5.79 17.47 20.52
N ARG A 671 -4.53 17.91 20.39
CA ARG A 671 -3.53 17.95 21.45
C ARG A 671 -3.06 19.38 21.75
N GLN A 672 -2.63 19.61 22.98
CA GLN A 672 -2.06 20.90 23.42
C GLN A 672 -0.54 20.85 23.62
N ASP A 673 0.01 19.65 23.72
CA ASP A 673 1.43 19.34 23.81
C ASP A 673 2.00 18.97 22.45
N THR A 674 3.34 18.97 22.37
CA THR A 674 4.07 18.51 21.18
C THR A 674 4.94 17.30 21.48
N VAL A 675 5.42 16.64 20.44
CA VAL A 675 6.35 15.52 20.55
C VAL A 675 7.72 15.93 21.12
N LEU A 676 7.96 17.23 21.29
CA LEU A 676 9.16 17.79 21.93
C LEU A 676 8.99 18.01 23.44
N ASP A 677 7.77 17.89 23.96
CA ASP A 677 7.48 18.16 25.36
C ASP A 677 8.15 17.07 26.22
N GLY A 678 9.13 17.49 27.04
CA GLY A 678 9.96 16.57 27.81
C GLY A 678 11.23 16.08 27.11
N ILE A 679 11.50 16.50 25.87
CA ILE A 679 12.83 16.40 25.28
C ILE A 679 13.73 17.42 25.97
N THR A 680 14.89 16.96 26.46
CA THR A 680 15.93 17.89 26.90
C THR A 680 16.56 18.51 25.66
N PRO A 681 16.61 19.86 25.52
CA PRO A 681 17.24 20.51 24.38
C PRO A 681 18.66 19.96 24.17
N LEU A 682 19.07 19.79 22.91
CA LEU A 682 20.44 19.39 22.58
C LEU A 682 21.40 20.35 23.27
N LEU A 683 22.18 19.83 24.22
CA LEU A 683 23.15 20.63 24.95
C LEU A 683 24.21 21.13 23.96
N THR A 684 24.44 22.44 23.97
CA THR A 684 25.56 23.03 23.23
C THR A 684 26.90 22.76 23.90
N ASN A 685 26.89 22.34 25.17
CA ASN A 685 28.07 22.00 25.95
C ASN A 685 27.90 20.63 26.60
N ILE A 686 28.68 19.66 26.16
CA ILE A 686 28.73 18.29 26.64
C ILE A 686 29.98 18.12 27.48
N ASN A 687 29.84 17.55 28.67
CA ASN A 687 30.95 17.22 29.53
C ASN A 687 30.93 15.72 29.82
N GLY A 688 32.07 15.06 29.65
CA GLY A 688 32.31 13.72 30.14
C GLY A 688 32.67 13.73 31.63
N THR A 689 33.38 12.69 32.04
CA THR A 689 33.69 12.37 33.42
C THR A 689 35.18 12.55 33.71
N THR A 690 35.70 11.85 34.71
CA THR A 690 37.14 11.85 35.06
C THR A 690 37.79 10.48 34.80
N GLY A 691 37.06 9.56 34.17
CA GLY A 691 37.58 8.31 33.66
C GLY A 691 37.27 8.17 32.17
N ASP A 692 37.68 7.05 31.58
CA ASP A 692 37.63 6.80 30.15
C ASP A 692 36.18 6.91 29.59
N ASP A 693 35.97 7.90 28.73
CA ASP A 693 34.71 8.20 28.08
C ASP A 693 34.76 7.91 26.58
N THR A 694 33.61 7.51 26.02
CA THR A 694 33.43 7.37 24.57
C THR A 694 32.31 8.27 24.11
N PHE A 695 32.58 9.09 23.10
CA PHE A 695 31.60 9.93 22.42
C PHE A 695 31.64 9.62 20.93
N ASP A 696 30.58 9.05 20.40
CA ASP A 696 30.45 8.78 18.96
C ASP A 696 29.21 9.50 18.44
N ALA A 697 29.41 10.48 17.57
CA ALA A 697 28.32 11.26 16.98
C ALA A 697 27.36 10.41 16.13
N ALA A 698 27.76 9.19 15.73
CA ALA A 698 26.90 8.24 15.04
C ALA A 698 26.15 7.29 16.00
N VAL A 699 26.51 7.22 17.28
CA VAL A 699 25.92 6.29 18.25
C VAL A 699 24.99 7.02 19.22
N ARG A 700 23.74 6.55 19.32
CA ARG A 700 22.72 7.10 20.22
C ARG A 700 22.78 6.45 21.60
N ASP A 701 23.75 6.87 22.41
CA ASP A 701 23.96 6.35 23.77
C ASP A 701 23.36 7.24 24.88
N GLY A 702 22.62 8.29 24.51
CA GLY A 702 22.02 9.24 25.45
C GLY A 702 22.97 10.32 25.97
N LYS A 703 24.23 10.38 25.51
CA LYS A 703 25.20 11.43 25.91
C LYS A 703 24.99 12.78 25.23
N GLN A 704 23.97 12.91 24.39
CA GLN A 704 23.55 14.16 23.72
C GLN A 704 24.61 14.81 22.82
N PHE A 705 25.72 14.14 22.52
CA PHE A 705 26.74 14.58 21.57
C PHE A 705 26.44 14.03 20.17
N ILE A 706 26.10 14.93 19.25
CA ILE A 706 25.75 14.61 17.85
C ILE A 706 26.74 15.22 16.85
N GLY A 707 27.79 15.89 17.35
CA GLY A 707 28.86 16.46 16.53
C GLY A 707 28.41 17.56 15.56
N ASN A 708 27.45 18.40 15.95
CA ASN A 708 27.02 19.58 15.18
C ASN A 708 27.15 20.88 16.00
N ASN A 709 28.24 21.62 15.77
CA ASN A 709 28.53 22.89 16.46
C ASN A 709 28.49 22.80 18.00
N GLN A 710 28.84 21.65 18.56
CA GLN A 710 28.85 21.42 20.01
C GLN A 710 30.24 21.64 20.61
N LEU A 711 30.26 22.10 21.85
CA LEU A 711 31.43 22.06 22.71
C LEU A 711 31.43 20.72 23.45
N LEU A 712 32.47 19.92 23.28
CA LEU A 712 32.69 18.67 24.02
C LEU A 712 33.94 18.81 24.88
N ASN A 713 33.81 18.61 26.18
CA ASN A 713 34.94 18.38 27.09
C ASN A 713 34.84 16.95 27.63
N THR A 714 35.71 16.02 27.23
CA THR A 714 35.61 14.63 27.72
C THR A 714 36.10 14.50 29.16
N GLY A 715 37.16 15.23 29.52
CA GLY A 715 37.58 15.41 30.90
C GLY A 715 38.97 14.85 31.18
N SER A 716 39.08 13.88 32.08
CA SER A 716 40.33 13.15 32.29
C SER A 716 40.08 11.67 32.03
N GLY A 717 41.08 10.92 31.63
CA GLY A 717 40.91 9.51 31.22
C GLY A 717 41.41 9.31 29.80
N ASN A 718 41.46 8.06 29.34
CA ASN A 718 41.78 7.77 27.94
C ASN A 718 40.47 7.78 27.15
N ASP A 719 40.15 8.92 26.55
CA ASP A 719 38.86 9.16 25.93
C ASP A 719 38.87 8.85 24.44
N THR A 720 37.72 8.43 23.91
CA THR A 720 37.52 8.21 22.47
C THR A 720 36.43 9.13 21.94
N VAL A 721 36.76 9.95 20.93
CA VAL A 721 35.80 10.83 20.26
C VAL A 721 35.74 10.50 18.78
N ASN A 722 34.57 10.11 18.29
CA ASN A 722 34.31 9.85 16.88
C ASN A 722 33.32 10.87 16.31
N VAL A 723 33.82 11.73 15.41
CA VAL A 723 33.04 12.72 14.66
C VAL A 723 33.27 12.60 13.16
N ARG A 724 33.71 11.41 12.70
CA ARG A 724 34.07 11.16 11.28
C ARG A 724 32.95 11.53 10.31
N PHE A 725 31.71 11.20 10.66
CA PHE A 725 30.51 11.44 9.84
C PHE A 725 29.64 12.59 10.36
N ALA A 726 30.12 13.33 11.35
CA ALA A 726 29.35 14.41 11.95
C ALA A 726 29.36 15.67 11.05
N VAL A 727 28.38 16.53 11.27
CA VAL A 727 28.22 17.81 10.54
C VAL A 727 29.46 18.70 10.67
N GLY A 728 30.12 18.66 11.83
CA GLY A 728 31.32 19.43 12.11
C GLY A 728 31.06 20.72 12.87
N GLY A 729 32.06 21.62 12.86
CA GLY A 729 32.00 22.89 13.60
C GLY A 729 32.16 22.73 15.12
N ASN A 730 32.54 21.54 15.58
CA ASN A 730 32.65 21.25 17.00
C ASN A 730 33.93 21.85 17.60
N ASN A 731 33.87 22.13 18.90
CA ASN A 731 35.04 22.42 19.72
C ASN A 731 35.22 21.25 20.69
N ILE A 732 36.21 20.41 20.44
CA ILE A 732 36.46 19.15 21.16
C ILE A 732 37.71 19.33 21.99
N ARG A 733 37.59 19.08 23.29
CA ARG A 733 38.68 19.12 24.25
C ARG A 733 38.70 17.80 25.01
N THR A 734 39.78 17.02 24.89
CA THR A 734 39.90 15.76 25.65
C THR A 734 40.71 15.90 26.94
N ALA A 735 41.41 17.02 27.06
CA ALA A 735 42.05 17.52 28.27
C ALA A 735 43.22 16.67 28.81
N SER A 736 43.03 15.46 29.36
CA SER A 736 44.17 14.68 29.87
C SER A 736 43.98 13.16 29.88
N GLY A 737 44.98 12.45 29.39
CA GLY A 737 45.01 11.00 29.21
C GLY A 737 45.46 10.70 27.77
N ASN A 738 45.56 9.43 27.39
CA ASN A 738 45.93 9.08 26.01
C ASN A 738 44.64 8.93 25.19
N ASP A 739 44.29 9.99 24.48
CA ASP A 739 43.00 10.12 23.82
C ASP A 739 43.05 9.70 22.36
N THR A 740 41.92 9.21 21.84
CA THR A 740 41.76 8.86 20.43
C THR A 740 40.65 9.69 19.80
N VAL A 741 40.98 10.45 18.76
CA VAL A 741 40.00 11.30 18.06
C VAL A 741 39.93 10.94 16.57
N TYR A 742 38.75 10.51 16.12
CA TYR A 742 38.41 10.35 14.70
C TYR A 742 37.73 11.61 14.18
N ALA A 743 38.51 12.48 13.53
CA ALA A 743 38.03 13.77 13.05
C ALA A 743 37.33 13.64 11.70
N GLY A 744 36.20 14.35 11.57
CA GLY A 744 35.50 14.54 10.30
C GLY A 744 35.81 15.89 9.69
N THR A 745 34.82 16.78 9.65
CA THR A 745 34.90 18.05 8.92
C THR A 745 34.85 19.26 9.86
N ASN A 746 35.65 20.31 9.60
CA ASN A 746 35.53 21.64 10.22
C ASN A 746 35.57 21.71 11.76
N ASN A 747 36.31 20.85 12.45
CA ASN A 747 36.39 20.87 13.91
C ASN A 747 37.55 21.72 14.45
N ARG A 748 37.47 22.08 15.73
CA ARG A 748 38.57 22.57 16.57
C ARG A 748 38.83 21.53 17.63
N ILE A 749 40.03 20.95 17.66
CA ILE A 749 40.36 19.80 18.52
C ILE A 749 41.60 20.16 19.34
N ASP A 750 41.54 19.93 20.65
CA ASP A 750 42.63 20.11 21.61
C ASP A 750 42.67 18.89 22.54
N THR A 751 43.61 17.96 22.31
CA THR A 751 43.64 16.71 23.06
C THR A 751 44.30 16.85 24.44
N GLY A 752 45.25 17.77 24.57
CA GLY A 752 45.70 18.25 25.87
C GLY A 752 46.93 17.50 26.38
N VAL A 753 46.85 16.80 27.52
CA VAL A 753 48.03 16.15 28.13
C VAL A 753 47.95 14.64 27.95
N GLY A 754 48.87 14.06 27.19
CA GLY A 754 48.95 12.61 26.99
C GLY A 754 49.66 12.24 25.71
N ASN A 755 49.66 10.95 25.38
CA ASN A 755 50.12 10.49 24.07
C ASN A 755 48.89 10.19 23.22
N ASP A 756 48.50 11.13 22.37
CA ASP A 756 47.20 11.10 21.71
C ASP A 756 47.27 10.57 20.27
N GLU A 757 46.17 9.97 19.83
CA GLU A 757 46.00 9.41 18.49
C GLU A 757 44.92 10.21 17.73
N LEU A 758 45.34 11.05 16.79
CA LEU A 758 44.44 11.90 16.01
C LEU A 758 44.32 11.39 14.57
N PHE A 759 43.17 10.85 14.21
CA PHE A 759 42.84 10.40 12.86
C PHE A 759 42.14 11.51 12.08
N LEU A 760 42.84 12.04 11.07
CA LEU A 760 42.48 13.24 10.30
C LEU A 760 42.29 12.96 8.81
N GLY A 761 42.38 11.68 8.41
CA GLY A 761 42.52 11.27 7.01
C GLY A 761 41.23 11.16 6.21
N SER A 762 40.06 11.46 6.77
CA SER A 762 38.75 11.22 6.15
C SER A 762 37.89 12.49 6.00
N ALA A 763 36.75 12.33 5.30
CA ALA A 763 35.70 13.33 5.15
C ALA A 763 36.15 14.68 4.55
N GLY A 764 35.53 15.80 4.98
CA GLY A 764 35.74 17.13 4.41
C GLY A 764 37.03 17.82 4.85
N GLY A 765 37.70 17.32 5.90
CA GLY A 765 38.91 17.91 6.47
C GLY A 765 38.70 19.30 7.06
N ASN A 766 39.67 20.20 6.89
CA ASN A 766 39.65 21.58 7.41
C ASN A 766 39.51 21.66 8.95
N ASN A 767 40.03 20.66 9.66
CA ASN A 767 40.13 20.69 11.12
C ASN A 767 41.33 21.56 11.54
N ILE A 768 41.24 22.22 12.69
CA ILE A 768 42.42 22.77 13.39
C ILE A 768 42.62 21.94 14.65
N VAL A 769 43.78 21.31 14.75
CA VAL A 769 44.07 20.32 15.80
C VAL A 769 45.31 20.70 16.57
N THR A 770 45.26 20.49 17.87
CA THR A 770 46.36 20.69 18.83
C THR A 770 46.53 19.37 19.59
N GLY A 771 47.71 18.78 19.54
CA GLY A 771 48.03 17.56 20.31
C GLY A 771 48.30 17.87 21.78
N GLY A 772 48.90 19.04 22.03
CA GLY A 772 49.16 19.50 23.39
C GLY A 772 50.52 19.03 23.90
N THR A 773 50.57 18.29 25.00
CA THR A 773 51.82 17.83 25.61
C THR A 773 51.88 16.32 25.72
N GLY A 774 52.93 15.75 25.14
CA GLY A 774 53.25 14.32 25.19
C GLY A 774 53.69 13.88 23.79
N LYS A 775 53.55 12.60 23.48
CA LYS A 775 53.90 12.06 22.17
C LYS A 775 52.62 11.82 21.37
N ASP A 776 52.32 12.75 20.47
CA ASP A 776 51.07 12.70 19.70
C ASP A 776 51.29 12.19 18.28
N ASN A 777 50.37 11.35 17.80
CA ASN A 777 50.37 10.81 16.46
C ASN A 777 49.24 11.45 15.64
N PHE A 778 49.61 12.17 14.58
CA PHE A 778 48.67 12.79 13.66
C PHE A 778 48.55 11.95 12.38
N TRP A 779 47.55 11.08 12.29
CA TRP A 779 47.28 10.25 11.11
C TRP A 779 46.54 11.06 10.04
N ILE A 780 47.27 11.52 9.03
CA ILE A 780 46.77 12.46 8.01
C ILE A 780 46.18 11.77 6.78
N THR A 781 46.17 10.45 6.76
CA THR A 781 45.50 9.58 5.76
C THR A 781 44.90 8.38 6.47
N GLU A 782 43.85 7.78 5.91
CA GLU A 782 43.26 6.54 6.42
C GLU A 782 43.45 5.33 5.51
N ASN A 783 43.54 5.53 4.19
CA ASN A 783 43.99 4.54 3.22
C ASN A 783 44.39 5.24 1.90
N ASP A 784 44.72 4.47 0.87
CA ASP A 784 45.15 4.99 -0.44
C ASP A 784 44.08 5.80 -1.19
N ALA A 785 42.78 5.57 -0.91
CA ALA A 785 41.65 6.16 -1.62
C ALA A 785 40.89 7.23 -0.82
N LEU A 786 40.96 7.19 0.51
CA LEU A 786 40.26 8.09 1.42
C LEU A 786 41.22 9.14 1.96
N LEU A 787 41.08 10.36 1.44
CA LEU A 787 41.84 11.54 1.82
C LEU A 787 40.89 12.66 2.23
N PRO A 788 41.30 13.55 3.15
CA PRO A 788 40.46 14.67 3.55
C PRO A 788 40.32 15.67 2.39
N ALA A 789 39.09 16.07 2.05
CA ALA A 789 38.81 16.96 0.92
C ALA A 789 39.58 18.30 0.98
N ASN A 790 39.83 18.80 2.19
CA ASN A 790 40.66 19.97 2.46
C ASN A 790 41.74 19.63 3.49
N PRO A 791 42.94 20.22 3.40
CA PRO A 791 44.02 19.91 4.33
C PRO A 791 43.66 20.32 5.76
N ASN A 792 44.03 19.49 6.72
CA ASN A 792 43.90 19.78 8.15
C ASN A 792 45.08 20.63 8.64
N ILE A 793 44.87 21.49 9.62
CA ILE A 793 45.91 22.32 10.23
C ILE A 793 46.33 21.70 11.55
N ILE A 794 47.58 21.25 11.64
CA ILE A 794 48.21 20.81 12.89
C ILE A 794 48.90 22.04 13.49
N ALA A 795 48.35 22.52 14.61
CA ALA A 795 48.65 23.83 15.16
C ALA A 795 49.93 23.89 15.99
N ASP A 796 50.32 22.79 16.65
CA ASP A 796 51.38 22.77 17.66
C ASP A 796 52.34 21.58 17.59
N TYR A 797 52.54 21.00 16.41
CA TYR A 797 53.48 19.88 16.19
C TYR A 797 54.87 20.13 16.79
N LYS A 798 55.33 19.23 17.67
CA LYS A 798 56.58 19.31 18.43
C LYS A 798 57.40 18.02 18.31
N ALA A 799 58.24 17.96 17.27
CA ALA A 799 59.20 16.87 17.07
C ALA A 799 60.09 16.55 18.29
N ASN A 800 60.36 17.53 19.17
CA ASN A 800 61.16 17.34 20.38
C ASN A 800 60.40 16.69 21.55
N GLN A 801 59.06 16.64 21.48
CA GLN A 801 58.21 15.92 22.43
C GLN A 801 57.91 14.48 21.96
N GLY A 802 58.18 14.20 20.69
CA GLY A 802 58.08 12.87 20.10
C GLY A 802 56.99 12.75 19.05
N ASP A 803 56.25 13.84 18.77
CA ASP A 803 55.14 13.86 17.83
C ASP A 803 55.51 13.27 16.47
N LEU A 804 54.58 12.51 15.90
CA LEU A 804 54.74 11.85 14.61
C LEU A 804 53.61 12.23 13.66
N ILE A 805 53.96 12.34 12.38
CA ILE A 805 53.00 12.48 11.31
C ILE A 805 52.82 11.13 10.63
N GLY A 806 51.59 10.62 10.67
CA GLY A 806 51.26 9.26 10.29
C GLY A 806 50.55 9.14 8.96
N PHE A 807 50.93 8.13 8.17
CA PHE A 807 50.16 7.64 7.04
C PHE A 807 49.57 6.27 7.41
N PHE A 808 48.27 6.22 7.71
CA PHE A 808 47.61 5.01 8.21
C PHE A 808 47.08 4.15 7.05
N SER A 809 47.36 2.85 7.08
CA SER A 809 46.87 1.83 6.12
C SER A 809 47.08 2.22 4.66
N THR A 810 48.27 2.77 4.35
CA THR A 810 48.61 3.20 2.99
C THR A 810 49.76 2.38 2.40
N SER A 811 49.89 2.40 1.07
CA SER A 811 51.05 1.89 0.35
C SER A 811 52.30 2.78 0.45
N LEU A 812 52.23 3.91 1.17
CA LEU A 812 53.31 4.88 1.27
C LEU A 812 54.42 4.40 2.20
N SER A 813 55.65 4.81 1.90
CA SER A 813 56.80 4.64 2.79
C SER A 813 57.70 5.86 2.72
N PHE A 814 58.62 6.03 3.67
CA PHE A 814 59.53 7.18 3.61
C PHE A 814 60.34 7.23 2.30
N GLY A 815 60.68 6.06 1.76
CA GLY A 815 61.43 5.92 0.50
C GLY A 815 60.64 6.32 -0.76
N SER A 816 59.30 6.40 -0.69
CA SER A 816 58.45 6.82 -1.82
C SER A 816 58.18 8.32 -1.85
N ARG A 817 58.99 9.12 -1.13
CA ARG A 817 58.88 10.58 -1.14
C ARG A 817 59.21 11.15 -2.53
N GLY A 818 58.41 12.11 -2.98
CA GLY A 818 58.56 12.81 -4.27
C GLY A 818 57.80 12.16 -5.43
N THR A 819 57.14 11.02 -5.19
CA THR A 819 56.23 10.39 -6.17
C THR A 819 54.78 10.50 -5.70
N ASN A 820 54.40 9.67 -4.73
CA ASN A 820 53.02 9.54 -4.25
C ASN A 820 52.77 10.32 -2.96
N TRP A 821 53.80 10.82 -2.30
CA TRP A 821 53.67 11.79 -1.21
C TRP A 821 54.90 12.68 -1.15
N ASP A 822 54.75 13.91 -0.65
CA ASP A 822 55.85 14.84 -0.41
C ASP A 822 55.45 15.92 0.60
N TYR A 823 56.39 16.74 1.03
CA TYR A 823 56.10 17.94 1.81
C TYR A 823 56.94 19.13 1.33
N ARG A 824 56.38 20.33 1.42
CA ARG A 824 56.98 21.57 0.92
C ARG A 824 56.78 22.73 1.88
N GLN A 825 57.73 23.68 1.88
CA GLN A 825 57.57 24.94 2.60
C GLN A 825 56.52 25.83 1.92
N ALA A 826 55.63 26.43 2.71
CA ALA A 826 54.66 27.42 2.27
C ALA A 826 54.57 28.57 3.29
N GLY A 827 55.28 29.67 3.02
CA GLY A 827 55.39 30.77 3.98
C GLY A 827 56.07 30.30 5.27
N ALA A 828 55.43 30.52 6.42
CA ALA A 828 55.90 30.04 7.72
C ALA A 828 55.57 28.56 8.00
N ASN A 829 54.79 27.90 7.14
CA ASN A 829 54.22 26.58 7.39
C ASN A 829 54.84 25.52 6.46
N THR A 830 54.66 24.25 6.80
CA THR A 830 54.96 23.12 5.91
C THR A 830 53.66 22.44 5.48
N ILE A 831 53.47 22.22 4.18
CA ILE A 831 52.30 21.50 3.64
C ILE A 831 52.73 20.08 3.27
N ILE A 832 51.94 19.10 3.69
CA ILE A 832 52.10 17.69 3.37
C ILE A 832 51.07 17.29 2.32
N LYS A 833 51.57 16.59 1.31
CA LYS A 833 50.83 16.15 0.14
C LYS A 833 50.87 14.62 0.06
N ALA A 834 49.73 13.99 -0.17
CA ALA A 834 49.60 12.55 -0.40
C ALA A 834 48.69 12.30 -1.62
N PHE A 835 49.06 11.35 -2.46
CA PHE A 835 48.36 10.93 -3.68
C PHE A 835 47.83 12.08 -4.56
N GLY A 836 48.62 13.16 -4.68
CA GLY A 836 48.23 14.31 -5.50
C GLY A 836 47.49 15.43 -4.76
N GLN A 837 47.10 15.24 -3.50
CA GLN A 837 46.29 16.16 -2.71
C GLN A 837 47.02 16.68 -1.48
N ASP A 838 46.82 17.97 -1.15
CA ASP A 838 47.29 18.52 0.11
C ASP A 838 46.39 18.01 1.24
N VAL A 839 46.97 17.32 2.22
CA VAL A 839 46.22 16.62 3.28
C VAL A 839 46.45 17.22 4.66
N ALA A 840 47.59 17.89 4.88
CA ALA A 840 47.89 18.55 6.15
C ALA A 840 48.78 19.78 5.99
N ILE A 841 48.65 20.71 6.93
CA ILE A 841 49.47 21.92 7.10
C ILE A 841 50.04 21.88 8.52
N LEU A 842 51.36 21.81 8.63
CA LEU A 842 52.09 21.97 9.88
C LEU A 842 52.34 23.45 10.11
N ASN A 843 51.68 24.03 11.10
CA ASN A 843 51.75 25.45 11.38
C ASN A 843 53.11 25.84 12.00
N GLY A 844 53.79 26.83 11.43
CA GLY A 844 55.07 27.33 11.96
C GLY A 844 56.27 26.39 11.82
N ILE A 845 56.13 25.26 11.12
CA ILE A 845 57.20 24.28 10.96
C ILE A 845 58.00 24.55 9.68
N ASN A 846 59.32 24.52 9.80
CA ASN A 846 60.24 24.60 8.67
C ASN A 846 60.45 23.21 8.06
N ALA A 847 60.14 23.04 6.78
CA ALA A 847 60.22 21.76 6.09
C ALA A 847 61.63 21.15 6.13
N SER A 848 62.68 21.97 6.21
CA SER A 848 64.07 21.49 6.28
C SER A 848 64.43 20.80 7.61
N THR A 849 63.62 20.98 8.65
CA THR A 849 63.85 20.31 9.94
C THR A 849 63.19 18.93 10.03
N LEU A 850 62.34 18.57 9.05
CA LEU A 850 61.67 17.27 9.02
C LEU A 850 62.56 16.19 8.39
N THR A 851 62.69 15.06 9.10
CA THR A 851 63.47 13.89 8.73
C THR A 851 62.61 12.63 8.79
N GLN A 852 63.15 11.47 8.40
CA GLN A 852 62.43 10.19 8.49
C GLN A 852 61.88 9.90 9.90
N ALA A 853 62.58 10.34 10.95
CA ALA A 853 62.17 10.10 12.33
C ALA A 853 60.89 10.84 12.73
N ASN A 854 60.42 11.80 11.92
CA ASN A 854 59.20 12.57 12.15
C ASN A 854 57.95 11.92 11.56
N PHE A 855 58.10 10.82 10.81
CA PHE A 855 57.01 10.18 10.09
C PHE A 855 56.84 8.73 10.54
N ILE A 856 55.59 8.29 10.59
CA ILE A 856 55.21 6.90 10.80
C ILE A 856 54.35 6.43 9.62
N PHE A 857 54.61 5.21 9.16
CA PHE A 857 53.88 4.57 8.07
C PHE A 857 53.39 3.23 8.61
N SER A 858 52.07 3.01 8.59
CA SER A 858 51.44 1.81 9.14
C SER A 858 50.54 1.12 8.12
#